data_AF-A0A7W8DS68-F1
#
_entry.id   AF-A0A7W8DS68-F1
#
_cell.length_a   1.000
_cell.length_b   1.000
_cell.length_c   1.000
_cell.angle_alpha   90.00
_cell.angle_beta   90.00
_cell.angle_gamma   90.00
#
_symmetry.space_group_name_H-M   'P 1'
#
loop_
_entity.id
_entity.type
_entity.pdbx_description
1 polymer ?
#
loop_
_entity_poly.entity_id
_entity_poly.type
_entity_poly.pdbx_seq_one_letter_code
_entity_poly.pdbx_strand_id
1 'polypeptide(L)'
;MAFASSAVHAQEWTSLKVGELTNFSFSHDHLPDGRFLFGTVGKVFVQDAFGAAAATEVANPTSILLDPSFVTSRSGTQALVGGGGFSGPSGVYLLNPSAPATPLVTPALATLQNYNAVFWKHPTSGREGWIIGGANAGFSSNLTFVSTDGQSVGAVTGAISAFSGGLTTDPSGNVFVSLADFNAAINNKIVKFTAAQMDAAVVAVLAGDPAPLAVGASTPVFDADASGSLAADSLGRLWITGYQIGHIQSYDTATGATRRFTPDHPALANAAGPAAYSVKVFSKEATEYVSYLANDSYYTTTSDLLLGYRPTAEMVVRAAQVTTASQTVSEGDASTTTVTVTLTPAATVEVTVPVSLSGTATLTSDYTTTAPAALVFAAGETSRTFDITVVNDSLKGENNETVVVTLGSPTPVAQAGLGALNSEFFTLTIQDNDPLPIIGFAQASRTVNEADGAVNVTVNVSPTVTQTVTIPLMISGTATSGEDFTTVGELVIEPGDLTKTLTLQVVNDTTTLETDETIVVNFGSLPANEVGLGLPGTRQFTLTIQDDDNRARIAANQDFGTLRVGASLNVPVLTFGGTAVKWSAKGLPPGLKINADGTITGSPTIAGEYDQVILTATNAYGVSTSVVLLMNVEAFPSGAVGTFTGLVDRVGTVTDGLGASVSLTTTAKATYTGKVMIGKKAYAIKGNLDATTTHPKGFAELKMGNVIRRLDFVLNSTTGALSGTLPEGADLAGWRAQSSTERTGIYNFRAAQSGTPAASLPQGASYGCLKLSSKAVATVTGVLADGSKFTSSSPLSLQGDVVIYQALYTTVGSLAGRVNLADNLAHSITGTLTWSKPEQAKGPIYQDGWESPLTLTALGGKYRLAAGATLPLDAQESSSENAELVLQDGGIEAVGSSANPKTFGVRIVSLSTVTMIAPQKLKIVNATGAFSGSITLGEGASRKVIPIQGLLVPDASTANAFDSEGFGYFLLPSATPGVTRSGAVILSALTDS
;
A
#
# COMPACT_ATOMS: atom_id res chain seq x y z
N MET A 1 91.26 17.05 -41.54
CA MET A 1 91.04 15.61 -41.32
C MET A 1 89.57 15.34 -41.56
N ALA A 2 89.26 14.66 -42.65
CA ALA A 2 87.92 14.30 -43.05
C ALA A 2 87.41 13.16 -42.16
N PHE A 3 86.23 13.33 -41.56
CA PHE A 3 85.34 12.20 -41.31
C PHE A 3 84.27 12.26 -42.39
N ALA A 4 84.32 11.25 -43.24
CA ALA A 4 83.46 11.06 -44.38
C ALA A 4 82.00 10.91 -43.96
N SER A 5 81.11 11.33 -44.86
CA SER A 5 79.73 10.86 -44.94
C SER A 5 79.67 9.34 -44.80
N SER A 6 79.06 8.85 -43.72
CA SER A 6 78.48 7.52 -43.68
C SER A 6 76.99 7.67 -43.45
N ALA A 7 76.24 7.47 -44.51
CA ALA A 7 74.82 7.26 -44.50
C ALA A 7 74.44 6.21 -43.45
N VAL A 8 73.36 6.46 -42.71
CA VAL A 8 72.69 5.42 -41.91
C VAL A 8 71.35 5.16 -42.57
N HIS A 9 71.45 4.45 -43.70
CA HIS A 9 70.35 3.69 -44.31
C HIS A 9 69.83 2.66 -43.30
N ALA A 10 68.58 2.21 -43.48
CA ALA A 10 68.09 1.00 -42.83
C ALA A 10 69.13 -0.13 -42.93
N GLN A 11 69.35 -0.90 -41.86
CA GLN A 11 70.11 -2.14 -41.99
C GLN A 11 69.35 -3.06 -42.97
N GLU A 12 69.93 -3.23 -44.15
CA GLU A 12 69.75 -4.34 -45.10
C GLU A 12 68.30 -4.66 -45.52
N TRP A 13 67.80 -3.90 -46.51
CA TRP A 13 66.71 -4.41 -47.33
C TRP A 13 67.16 -5.68 -48.05
N THR A 14 66.55 -6.81 -47.69
CA THR A 14 66.79 -8.07 -48.39
C THR A 14 65.64 -8.33 -49.35
N SER A 15 65.97 -8.58 -50.62
CA SER A 15 65.01 -9.01 -51.63
C SER A 15 64.73 -10.50 -51.48
N LEU A 16 63.45 -10.84 -51.36
CA LEU A 16 62.97 -12.22 -51.43
C LEU A 16 62.53 -12.50 -52.87
N LYS A 17 63.18 -13.44 -53.56
CA LYS A 17 62.76 -13.86 -54.90
C LYS A 17 61.55 -14.79 -54.81
N VAL A 18 60.37 -14.23 -55.07
CA VAL A 18 59.07 -14.93 -55.01
C VAL A 18 58.91 -16.02 -56.08
N GLY A 19 59.85 -16.17 -57.02
CA GLY A 19 59.82 -17.19 -58.08
C GLY A 19 59.83 -18.66 -57.65
N GLU A 20 59.97 -18.96 -56.35
CA GLU A 20 59.84 -20.31 -55.77
C GLU A 20 58.57 -20.49 -54.92
N LEU A 21 57.75 -19.44 -54.80
CA LEU A 21 56.52 -19.42 -54.00
C LEU A 21 55.31 -19.61 -54.92
N THR A 22 54.78 -20.83 -55.00
CA THR A 22 53.54 -21.08 -55.73
C THR A 22 52.35 -20.60 -54.89
N ASN A 23 51.63 -19.58 -55.37
CA ASN A 23 50.30 -19.10 -54.92
C ASN A 23 50.22 -18.20 -53.65
N PHE A 24 48.99 -17.70 -53.46
CA PHE A 24 48.52 -16.40 -52.92
C PHE A 24 48.74 -16.09 -51.42
N SER A 25 49.27 -17.00 -50.59
CA SER A 25 49.36 -16.80 -49.14
C SER A 25 50.82 -16.61 -48.70
N PHE A 26 51.22 -15.41 -48.27
CA PHE A 26 52.52 -15.15 -47.64
C PHE A 26 52.34 -14.63 -46.22
N SER A 27 52.92 -15.34 -45.25
CA SER A 27 52.98 -14.90 -43.85
C SER A 27 54.40 -15.10 -43.30
N HIS A 28 54.79 -14.27 -42.34
CA HIS A 28 56.10 -14.34 -41.72
C HIS A 28 56.02 -14.12 -40.22
N ASP A 29 57.02 -14.65 -39.52
CA ASP A 29 57.28 -14.36 -38.12
C ASP A 29 58.76 -14.55 -37.77
N HIS A 30 59.17 -14.04 -36.62
CA HIS A 30 60.52 -14.18 -36.11
C HIS A 30 60.51 -15.02 -34.83
N LEU A 31 61.29 -16.12 -34.82
CA LEU A 31 61.45 -16.92 -33.62
C LEU A 31 62.24 -16.13 -32.56
N PRO A 32 61.96 -16.34 -31.26
CA PRO A 32 62.68 -15.65 -30.19
C PRO A 32 64.20 -15.90 -30.15
N ASP A 33 64.69 -16.93 -30.85
CA ASP A 33 66.11 -17.26 -30.98
C ASP A 33 66.79 -16.60 -32.20
N GLY A 34 66.08 -15.72 -32.92
CA GLY A 34 66.60 -14.93 -34.04
C GLY A 34 66.40 -15.55 -35.42
N ARG A 35 65.88 -16.79 -35.48
CA ARG A 35 65.51 -17.45 -36.73
C ARG A 35 64.27 -16.83 -37.36
N PHE A 36 64.17 -16.92 -38.68
CA PHE A 36 63.05 -16.38 -39.44
C PHE A 36 62.16 -17.49 -39.99
N LEU A 37 60.84 -17.34 -39.83
CA LEU A 37 59.84 -18.22 -40.40
C LEU A 37 59.09 -17.50 -41.50
N PHE A 38 58.88 -18.20 -42.61
CA PHE A 38 57.96 -17.75 -43.65
C PHE A 38 57.17 -18.91 -44.20
N GLY A 39 55.88 -18.67 -44.41
CA GLY A 39 54.92 -19.64 -44.91
C GLY A 39 54.44 -19.28 -46.31
N THR A 40 54.30 -20.31 -47.15
CA THR A 40 53.65 -20.24 -48.46
C THR A 40 52.70 -21.41 -48.65
N VAL A 41 51.88 -21.40 -49.72
CA VAL A 41 50.91 -22.47 -49.95
C VAL A 41 51.61 -23.83 -50.03
N GLY A 42 51.26 -24.72 -49.12
CA GLY A 42 51.76 -26.09 -48.95
C GLY A 42 52.98 -26.23 -48.02
N LYS A 43 53.68 -25.14 -47.68
CA LYS A 43 55.03 -25.20 -47.08
C LYS A 43 55.30 -24.11 -46.05
N VAL A 44 56.11 -24.43 -45.06
CA VAL A 44 56.72 -23.46 -44.14
C VAL A 44 58.22 -23.66 -44.15
N PHE A 45 58.97 -22.58 -44.15
CA PHE A 45 60.42 -22.59 -44.18
C PHE A 45 60.98 -21.89 -42.94
N VAL A 46 62.12 -22.40 -42.46
CA VAL A 46 62.92 -21.78 -41.41
C VAL A 46 64.30 -21.42 -41.94
N GLN A 47 64.77 -20.22 -41.58
CA GLN A 47 66.13 -19.75 -41.80
C GLN A 47 66.82 -19.47 -40.48
N ASP A 48 68.12 -19.78 -40.39
CA ASP A 48 68.93 -19.57 -39.17
C ASP A 48 69.00 -18.10 -38.76
N ALA A 49 69.00 -17.22 -39.74
CA ALA A 49 68.78 -15.80 -39.62
C ALA A 49 68.19 -15.30 -40.94
N PHE A 50 67.43 -14.20 -40.90
CA PHE A 50 66.89 -13.62 -42.11
C PHE A 50 68.01 -13.17 -43.08
N GLY A 51 67.91 -13.53 -44.36
CA GLY A 51 68.94 -13.26 -45.37
C GLY A 51 70.07 -14.31 -45.43
N ALA A 52 70.00 -15.37 -44.63
CA ALA A 52 70.89 -16.52 -44.76
C ALA A 52 70.73 -17.21 -46.12
N ALA A 53 71.82 -17.75 -46.67
CA ALA A 53 71.87 -18.31 -48.02
C ALA A 53 71.00 -19.56 -48.24
N ALA A 54 70.51 -20.20 -47.16
CA ALA A 54 69.70 -21.41 -47.23
C ALA A 54 68.47 -21.30 -46.31
N ALA A 55 67.30 -21.63 -46.86
CA ALA A 55 66.09 -21.91 -46.10
C ALA A 55 65.87 -23.42 -46.05
N THR A 56 65.48 -23.94 -44.90
CA THR A 56 65.11 -25.35 -44.74
C THR A 56 63.59 -25.46 -44.68
N GLU A 57 63.00 -26.28 -45.55
CA GLU A 57 61.58 -26.63 -45.45
C GLU A 57 61.34 -27.36 -44.12
N VAL A 58 60.41 -26.86 -43.31
CA VAL A 58 60.03 -27.54 -42.08
C VAL A 58 59.27 -28.81 -42.47
N ALA A 59 59.69 -29.94 -41.90
CA ALA A 59 59.15 -31.24 -42.27
C ALA A 59 57.62 -31.27 -42.15
N ASN A 60 56.94 -31.64 -43.24
CA ASN A 60 55.48 -31.75 -43.30
C ASN A 60 55.06 -33.17 -43.74
N PRO A 61 54.23 -33.89 -42.95
CA PRO A 61 53.64 -35.15 -43.41
C PRO A 61 52.83 -34.93 -44.70
N THR A 62 52.97 -35.80 -45.70
CA THR A 62 52.33 -35.66 -47.03
C THR A 62 50.79 -35.61 -46.99
N SER A 63 50.16 -35.92 -45.85
CA SER A 63 48.72 -35.87 -45.62
C SER A 63 48.21 -34.54 -45.05
N ILE A 64 49.08 -33.56 -44.81
CA ILE A 64 48.73 -32.26 -44.21
C ILE A 64 48.90 -31.13 -45.25
N LEU A 65 47.82 -30.41 -45.54
CA LEU A 65 47.84 -29.21 -46.36
C LEU A 65 48.08 -27.99 -45.47
N LEU A 66 49.28 -27.41 -45.54
CA LEU A 66 49.61 -26.16 -44.86
C LEU A 66 49.32 -24.98 -45.80
N ASP A 67 48.27 -24.18 -45.58
CA ASP A 67 48.01 -22.94 -46.33
C ASP A 67 48.04 -21.74 -45.37
N PRO A 68 49.23 -21.19 -45.06
CA PRO A 68 49.42 -20.28 -43.94
C PRO A 68 48.97 -18.85 -44.27
N SER A 69 47.78 -18.48 -43.80
CA SER A 69 47.35 -17.08 -43.73
C SER A 69 48.05 -16.33 -42.59
N PHE A 70 48.52 -17.06 -41.58
CA PHE A 70 49.39 -16.55 -40.52
C PHE A 70 50.42 -17.59 -40.09
N VAL A 71 51.52 -17.10 -39.53
CA VAL A 71 52.48 -17.86 -38.71
C VAL A 71 52.73 -17.02 -37.46
N THR A 72 52.70 -17.65 -36.28
CA THR A 72 53.04 -16.97 -35.02
C THR A 72 53.80 -17.90 -34.10
N SER A 73 54.81 -17.37 -33.43
CA SER A 73 55.74 -18.13 -32.60
C SER A 73 55.50 -17.89 -31.12
N ARG A 74 55.75 -18.94 -30.35
CA ARG A 74 55.79 -18.90 -28.88
C ARG A 74 57.22 -19.02 -28.37
N SER A 75 57.99 -19.92 -28.97
CA SER A 75 59.37 -20.24 -28.60
C SER A 75 60.14 -20.72 -29.83
N GLY A 76 61.46 -20.90 -29.72
CA GLY A 76 62.26 -21.46 -30.81
C GLY A 76 61.82 -22.86 -31.26
N THR A 77 61.07 -23.61 -30.44
CA THR A 77 60.62 -24.97 -30.76
C THR A 77 59.12 -25.09 -30.95
N GLN A 78 58.36 -24.00 -30.81
CA GLN A 78 56.91 -24.02 -30.92
C GLN A 78 56.39 -22.78 -31.64
N ALA A 79 55.79 -23.01 -32.81
CA ALA A 79 55.01 -22.04 -33.55
C ALA A 79 53.63 -22.61 -33.89
N LEU A 80 52.69 -21.72 -34.15
CA LEU A 80 51.38 -22.03 -34.67
C LEU A 80 51.30 -21.55 -36.11
N VAL A 81 50.86 -22.45 -36.98
CA VAL A 81 50.58 -22.13 -38.37
C VAL A 81 49.15 -22.52 -38.69
N GLY A 82 48.45 -21.66 -39.40
CA GLY A 82 47.09 -21.92 -39.82
C GLY A 82 46.65 -20.96 -40.90
N GLY A 83 45.57 -21.31 -41.57
CA GLY A 83 44.96 -20.46 -42.57
C GLY A 83 43.88 -21.20 -43.34
N GLY A 84 43.11 -20.44 -44.10
CA GLY A 84 41.98 -20.95 -44.87
C GLY A 84 41.65 -20.00 -46.00
N GLY A 85 42.67 -19.66 -46.79
CA GLY A 85 42.56 -18.73 -47.91
C GLY A 85 41.50 -19.12 -48.96
N PHE A 86 41.54 -18.51 -50.14
CA PHE A 86 40.56 -18.72 -51.22
C PHE A 86 40.48 -20.17 -51.77
N SER A 87 41.30 -21.08 -51.25
CA SER A 87 41.54 -22.46 -51.68
C SER A 87 40.74 -23.51 -50.88
N GLY A 88 40.09 -23.17 -49.76
CA GLY A 88 39.25 -24.09 -48.96
C GLY A 88 39.68 -24.27 -47.50
N PRO A 89 39.00 -25.14 -46.73
CA PRO A 89 39.29 -25.33 -45.30
C PRO A 89 40.67 -25.96 -45.09
N SER A 90 41.56 -25.25 -44.37
CA SER A 90 42.84 -25.81 -43.90
C SER A 90 42.92 -25.67 -42.38
N GLY A 91 43.50 -26.67 -41.71
CA GLY A 91 43.49 -26.74 -40.25
C GLY A 91 44.49 -25.80 -39.57
N VAL A 92 44.52 -25.85 -38.24
CA VAL A 92 45.55 -25.22 -37.41
C VAL A 92 46.56 -26.30 -36.97
N TYR A 93 47.85 -26.02 -37.12
CA TYR A 93 48.93 -26.97 -36.88
C TYR A 93 49.96 -26.38 -35.93
N LEU A 94 50.43 -27.20 -34.98
CA LEU A 94 51.62 -26.88 -34.20
C LEU A 94 52.85 -27.28 -35.00
N LEU A 95 53.74 -26.31 -35.16
CA LEU A 95 54.98 -26.46 -35.88
C LEU A 95 56.14 -26.47 -34.87
N ASN A 96 56.95 -27.52 -34.93
CA ASN A 96 58.29 -27.49 -34.37
C ASN A 96 59.25 -27.26 -35.55
N PRO A 97 59.97 -26.14 -35.61
CA PRO A 97 60.89 -25.84 -36.71
C PRO A 97 61.99 -26.90 -36.94
N SER A 98 62.16 -27.84 -36.00
CA SER A 98 63.15 -28.93 -36.07
C SER A 98 62.51 -30.33 -36.09
N ALA A 99 61.19 -30.47 -36.21
CA ALA A 99 60.49 -31.76 -36.28
C ALA A 99 59.24 -31.69 -37.19
N PRO A 100 58.61 -32.82 -37.56
CA PRO A 100 57.40 -32.78 -38.39
C PRO A 100 56.25 -32.00 -37.73
N ALA A 101 55.51 -31.24 -38.54
CA ALA A 101 54.30 -30.56 -38.10
C ALA A 101 53.25 -31.54 -37.54
N THR A 102 52.61 -31.20 -36.43
CA THR A 102 51.56 -32.01 -35.80
C THR A 102 50.22 -31.28 -35.86
N PRO A 103 49.12 -31.96 -36.26
CA PRO A 103 47.81 -31.36 -36.23
C PRO A 103 47.39 -31.08 -34.79
N LEU A 104 46.83 -29.89 -34.56
CA LEU A 104 46.26 -29.56 -33.27
C LEU A 104 44.91 -30.29 -33.16
N VAL A 105 44.81 -31.27 -32.26
CA VAL A 105 43.75 -32.29 -32.30
C VAL A 105 42.43 -31.76 -31.71
N THR A 106 41.65 -31.04 -32.53
CA THR A 106 40.22 -30.79 -32.28
C THR A 106 39.44 -30.66 -33.61
N PRO A 107 38.29 -31.35 -33.79
CA PRO A 107 37.49 -31.25 -35.03
C PRO A 107 37.03 -29.82 -35.35
N ALA A 108 36.83 -28.99 -34.32
CA ALA A 108 36.41 -27.60 -34.47
C ALA A 108 37.45 -26.73 -35.20
N LEU A 109 38.76 -27.00 -35.06
CA LEU A 109 39.83 -26.21 -35.70
C LEU A 109 40.12 -26.62 -37.16
N ALA A 110 39.62 -27.77 -37.61
CA ALA A 110 39.87 -28.29 -38.96
C ALA A 110 39.04 -27.60 -40.05
N THR A 111 38.06 -26.76 -39.68
CA THR A 111 37.08 -26.16 -40.60
C THR A 111 37.01 -24.64 -40.54
N LEU A 112 37.91 -23.99 -39.77
CA LEU A 112 37.89 -22.55 -39.54
C LEU A 112 38.70 -21.78 -40.59
N GLN A 113 38.18 -20.62 -41.02
CA GLN A 113 38.93 -19.66 -41.81
C GLN A 113 39.58 -18.61 -40.91
N ASN A 114 40.85 -18.82 -40.61
CA ASN A 114 41.62 -17.96 -39.71
C ASN A 114 42.63 -17.12 -40.50
N TYR A 115 42.77 -15.84 -40.16
CA TYR A 115 43.62 -14.90 -40.89
C TYR A 115 44.75 -14.32 -40.05
N ASN A 116 44.68 -14.45 -38.73
CA ASN A 116 45.73 -14.03 -37.82
C ASN A 116 45.69 -14.85 -36.53
N ALA A 117 46.83 -14.90 -35.86
CA ALA A 117 46.92 -15.42 -34.51
C ALA A 117 48.07 -14.73 -33.79
N VAL A 118 48.02 -14.77 -32.46
CA VAL A 118 49.10 -14.32 -31.60
C VAL A 118 49.22 -15.28 -30.42
N PHE A 119 50.44 -15.47 -29.93
CA PHE A 119 50.66 -16.11 -28.64
C PHE A 119 50.28 -15.14 -27.51
N TRP A 120 49.39 -15.57 -26.62
CA TRP A 120 48.95 -14.79 -25.48
C TRP A 120 49.38 -15.44 -24.17
N LYS A 121 49.86 -14.60 -23.26
CA LYS A 121 50.23 -14.99 -21.90
C LYS A 121 49.80 -13.89 -20.94
N HIS A 122 49.03 -14.26 -19.93
CA HIS A 122 48.66 -13.33 -18.87
C HIS A 122 49.84 -13.11 -17.91
N PRO A 123 50.18 -11.85 -17.55
CA PRO A 123 51.40 -11.55 -16.80
C PRO A 123 51.43 -12.11 -15.38
N THR A 124 50.28 -12.29 -14.74
CA THR A 124 50.21 -12.68 -13.31
C THR A 124 49.58 -14.05 -13.07
N SER A 125 48.52 -14.41 -13.81
CA SER A 125 47.84 -15.71 -13.64
C SER A 125 48.64 -16.87 -14.25
N GLY A 126 49.61 -16.57 -15.13
CA GLY A 126 50.41 -17.56 -15.84
C GLY A 126 49.66 -18.35 -16.90
N ARG A 127 48.35 -18.10 -17.12
CA ARG A 127 47.58 -18.72 -18.19
C ARG A 127 48.12 -18.25 -19.54
N GLU A 128 48.25 -19.19 -20.46
CA GLU A 128 48.84 -18.96 -21.77
C GLU A 128 48.17 -19.85 -22.83
N GLY A 129 48.22 -19.40 -24.07
CA GLY A 129 47.64 -20.11 -25.21
C GLY A 129 47.68 -19.26 -26.46
N TRP A 130 46.96 -19.69 -27.48
CA TRP A 130 46.86 -18.99 -28.75
C TRP A 130 45.53 -18.25 -28.80
N ILE A 131 45.58 -16.98 -29.20
CA ILE A 131 44.39 -16.22 -29.59
C ILE A 131 44.39 -16.17 -31.10
N ILE A 132 43.33 -16.69 -31.70
CA ILE A 132 43.16 -16.79 -33.15
C ILE A 132 42.00 -15.89 -33.56
N GLY A 133 42.20 -15.14 -34.64
CA GLY A 133 41.19 -14.28 -35.26
C GLY A 133 40.92 -14.67 -36.72
N GLY A 134 39.65 -14.64 -37.10
CA GLY A 134 39.19 -14.99 -38.45
C GLY A 134 37.69 -15.22 -38.54
N ALA A 135 37.18 -15.46 -39.75
CA ALA A 135 35.75 -15.68 -39.99
C ALA A 135 35.34 -17.12 -39.64
N ASN A 136 34.46 -17.28 -38.64
CA ASN A 136 33.82 -18.56 -38.36
C ASN A 136 32.65 -18.78 -39.31
N ALA A 137 32.86 -19.55 -40.40
CA ALA A 137 31.83 -20.16 -41.27
C ALA A 137 30.55 -19.33 -41.58
N GLY A 138 30.65 -17.99 -41.71
CA GLY A 138 29.47 -17.13 -41.87
C GLY A 138 29.68 -15.60 -41.90
N PHE A 139 30.85 -15.09 -42.32
CA PHE A 139 31.18 -13.65 -42.38
C PHE A 139 31.11 -12.89 -41.05
N SER A 140 31.40 -13.56 -39.93
CA SER A 140 31.56 -12.93 -38.63
C SER A 140 32.85 -13.40 -37.97
N SER A 141 33.74 -12.46 -37.64
CA SER A 141 35.02 -12.73 -36.97
C SER A 141 34.90 -12.56 -35.46
N ASN A 142 35.37 -13.56 -34.71
CA ASN A 142 35.53 -13.50 -33.27
C ASN A 142 36.97 -13.87 -32.88
N LEU A 143 37.33 -13.62 -31.62
CA LEU A 143 38.56 -14.13 -31.06
C LEU A 143 38.29 -15.50 -30.42
N THR A 144 39.13 -16.47 -30.71
CA THR A 144 39.06 -17.83 -30.16
C THR A 144 40.32 -18.16 -29.39
N PHE A 145 40.16 -18.64 -28.15
CA PHE A 145 41.27 -19.17 -27.35
C PHE A 145 41.48 -20.64 -27.65
N VAL A 146 42.74 -21.02 -27.79
CA VAL A 146 43.21 -22.40 -27.95
C VAL A 146 44.33 -22.65 -26.96
N SER A 147 44.19 -23.67 -26.10
CA SER A 147 45.26 -24.06 -25.17
C SER A 147 46.52 -24.48 -25.94
N THR A 148 47.68 -24.41 -25.27
CA THR A 148 48.99 -24.69 -25.90
C THR A 148 49.12 -26.11 -26.45
N ASP A 149 48.34 -27.06 -25.94
CA ASP A 149 48.22 -28.46 -26.37
C ASP A 149 47.03 -28.72 -27.31
N GLY A 150 46.21 -27.71 -27.56
CA GLY A 150 45.04 -27.79 -28.43
C GLY A 150 43.81 -28.50 -27.88
N GLN A 151 43.86 -28.99 -26.64
CA GLN A 151 42.78 -29.79 -26.06
C GLN A 151 41.58 -28.96 -25.63
N SER A 152 41.78 -27.68 -25.30
CA SER A 152 40.71 -26.75 -24.92
C SER A 152 40.60 -25.64 -25.95
N VAL A 153 39.42 -25.50 -26.54
CA VAL A 153 39.13 -24.52 -27.59
C VAL A 153 37.79 -23.86 -27.30
N GLY A 154 37.72 -22.54 -27.41
CA GLY A 154 36.45 -21.83 -27.39
C GLY A 154 36.58 -20.35 -27.71
N ALA A 155 35.51 -19.78 -28.27
CA ALA A 155 35.42 -18.37 -28.55
C ALA A 155 35.53 -17.58 -27.24
N VAL A 156 36.39 -16.57 -27.17
CA VAL A 156 36.48 -15.66 -26.02
C VAL A 156 35.62 -14.42 -26.22
N THR A 157 35.33 -14.06 -27.47
CA THR A 157 34.41 -12.96 -27.81
C THR A 157 33.22 -13.45 -28.64
N GLY A 158 32.15 -12.66 -28.65
CA GLY A 158 31.18 -12.67 -29.74
C GLY A 158 31.79 -12.16 -31.06
N ALA A 159 30.96 -12.00 -32.09
CA ALA A 159 31.39 -11.40 -33.35
C ALA A 159 31.82 -9.94 -33.15
N ILE A 160 33.06 -9.59 -33.50
CA ILE A 160 33.67 -8.25 -33.34
C ILE A 160 33.80 -7.47 -34.65
N SER A 161 33.79 -8.15 -35.79
CA SER A 161 33.80 -7.56 -37.14
C SER A 161 33.29 -8.57 -38.17
N ALA A 162 32.91 -8.13 -39.37
CA ALA A 162 32.59 -9.06 -40.46
C ALA A 162 33.86 -9.56 -41.19
N PHE A 163 34.95 -8.79 -41.16
CA PHE A 163 36.26 -9.18 -41.70
C PHE A 163 37.35 -9.17 -40.63
N SER A 164 38.36 -10.01 -40.83
CA SER A 164 39.48 -10.11 -39.89
C SER A 164 40.50 -9.01 -40.16
N GLY A 165 40.90 -8.26 -39.13
CA GLY A 165 42.06 -7.36 -39.20
C GLY A 165 43.25 -7.88 -38.38
N GLY A 166 44.35 -7.14 -38.33
CA GLY A 166 45.53 -7.43 -37.51
C GLY A 166 45.25 -7.66 -36.01
N LEU A 167 46.03 -8.55 -35.41
CA LEU A 167 45.94 -8.98 -34.01
C LEU A 167 47.34 -8.97 -33.38
N THR A 168 47.47 -8.42 -32.18
CA THR A 168 48.73 -8.46 -31.41
C THR A 168 48.50 -8.41 -29.90
N THR A 169 49.57 -8.64 -29.14
CA THR A 169 49.61 -8.53 -27.68
C THR A 169 50.75 -7.64 -27.23
N ASP A 170 50.55 -6.88 -26.15
CA ASP A 170 51.63 -6.17 -25.48
C ASP A 170 52.24 -7.01 -24.34
N PRO A 171 53.39 -6.62 -23.77
CA PRO A 171 53.98 -7.33 -22.62
C PRO A 171 53.10 -7.35 -21.37
N SER A 172 52.09 -6.47 -21.28
CA SER A 172 51.13 -6.45 -20.19
C SER A 172 50.01 -7.49 -20.37
N GLY A 173 50.01 -8.24 -21.47
CA GLY A 173 49.01 -9.25 -21.79
C GLY A 173 47.70 -8.69 -22.32
N ASN A 174 47.66 -7.40 -22.69
CA ASN A 174 46.51 -6.83 -23.39
C ASN A 174 46.47 -7.35 -24.83
N VAL A 175 45.28 -7.54 -25.36
CA VAL A 175 45.06 -7.96 -26.75
C VAL A 175 44.52 -6.77 -27.53
N PHE A 176 45.18 -6.45 -28.64
CA PHE A 176 44.75 -5.40 -29.55
C PHE A 176 44.29 -6.02 -30.85
N VAL A 177 43.15 -5.54 -31.32
CA VAL A 177 42.54 -5.98 -32.58
C VAL A 177 42.27 -4.77 -33.43
N SER A 178 42.71 -4.79 -34.68
CA SER A 178 42.19 -3.86 -35.67
C SER A 178 40.90 -4.43 -36.25
N LEU A 179 39.83 -3.66 -36.14
CA LEU A 179 38.55 -4.00 -36.72
C LEU A 179 38.56 -3.61 -38.20
N ALA A 180 38.27 -4.58 -39.07
CA ALA A 180 38.16 -4.37 -40.50
C ALA A 180 36.71 -4.64 -40.90
N ASP A 181 36.01 -3.62 -41.39
CA ASP A 181 34.65 -3.76 -41.89
C ASP A 181 34.38 -2.74 -42.99
N PHE A 182 33.68 -3.14 -44.06
CA PHE A 182 33.27 -2.18 -45.10
C PHE A 182 32.17 -1.21 -44.63
N ASN A 183 31.83 -1.22 -43.34
CA ASN A 183 30.96 -0.25 -42.67
C ASN A 183 31.80 0.85 -42.00
N ALA A 184 31.56 2.11 -42.35
CA ALA A 184 32.28 3.27 -41.86
C ALA A 184 32.31 3.42 -40.32
N ALA A 185 31.36 2.83 -39.59
CA ALA A 185 31.24 3.02 -38.14
C ALA A 185 32.39 2.38 -37.33
N ILE A 186 32.97 1.27 -37.80
CA ILE A 186 34.02 0.53 -37.09
C ILE A 186 35.22 0.20 -37.98
N ASN A 187 35.22 0.64 -39.23
CA ASN A 187 36.33 0.43 -40.15
C ASN A 187 37.61 1.09 -39.64
N ASN A 188 38.72 0.34 -39.69
CA ASN A 188 40.05 0.76 -39.24
C ASN A 188 40.14 1.20 -37.77
N LYS A 189 39.21 0.79 -36.92
CA LYS A 189 39.31 1.07 -35.48
C LYS A 189 40.23 0.07 -34.81
N ILE A 190 41.17 0.55 -33.99
CA ILE A 190 41.93 -0.32 -33.09
C ILE A 190 41.20 -0.38 -31.75
N VAL A 191 40.86 -1.59 -31.32
CA VAL A 191 40.24 -1.84 -30.02
C VAL A 191 41.15 -2.68 -29.14
N LYS A 192 41.03 -2.47 -27.83
CA LYS A 192 41.80 -3.15 -26.80
C LYS A 192 40.88 -3.99 -25.92
N PHE A 193 41.27 -5.24 -25.70
CA PHE A 193 40.81 -6.05 -24.58
C PHE A 193 41.93 -6.11 -23.54
N THR A 194 41.62 -5.73 -22.31
CA THR A 194 42.60 -5.76 -21.22
C THR A 194 43.01 -7.19 -20.89
N ALA A 195 44.20 -7.35 -20.34
CA ALA A 195 44.71 -8.65 -19.88
C ALA A 195 43.71 -9.35 -18.94
N ALA A 196 43.09 -8.60 -18.02
CA ALA A 196 42.09 -9.11 -17.08
C ALA A 196 40.79 -9.57 -17.77
N GLN A 197 40.30 -8.82 -18.77
CA GLN A 197 39.12 -9.21 -19.54
C GLN A 197 39.39 -10.51 -20.31
N MET A 198 40.55 -10.60 -20.96
CA MET A 198 40.96 -11.81 -21.69
C MET A 198 41.13 -13.00 -20.75
N ASP A 199 41.75 -12.79 -19.58
CA ASP A 199 41.98 -13.84 -18.58
C ASP A 199 40.66 -14.38 -18.01
N ALA A 200 39.70 -13.51 -17.71
CA ALA A 200 38.35 -13.91 -17.30
C ALA A 200 37.61 -14.67 -18.40
N ALA A 201 37.74 -14.22 -19.65
CA ALA A 201 37.10 -14.88 -20.79
C ALA A 201 37.67 -16.27 -21.03
N VAL A 202 38.99 -16.43 -20.93
CA VAL A 202 39.66 -17.72 -21.02
C VAL A 202 39.22 -18.65 -19.89
N VAL A 203 39.06 -18.16 -18.66
CA VAL A 203 38.52 -18.98 -17.55
C VAL A 203 37.12 -19.49 -17.85
N ALA A 204 36.24 -18.62 -18.38
CA ALA A 204 34.88 -19.01 -18.72
C ALA A 204 34.86 -20.07 -19.83
N VAL A 205 35.68 -19.89 -20.88
CA VAL A 205 35.86 -20.86 -21.97
C VAL A 205 36.34 -22.21 -21.43
N LEU A 206 37.33 -22.21 -20.54
CA LEU A 206 37.83 -23.44 -19.89
C LEU A 206 36.78 -24.10 -18.98
N ALA A 207 35.82 -23.33 -18.45
CA ALA A 207 34.68 -23.82 -17.68
C ALA A 207 33.49 -24.25 -18.56
N GLY A 208 33.59 -24.14 -19.88
CA GLY A 208 32.55 -24.53 -20.84
C GLY A 208 31.56 -23.44 -21.23
N ASP A 209 31.85 -22.17 -20.94
CA ASP A 209 31.02 -21.01 -21.29
C ASP A 209 31.66 -20.21 -22.46
N PRO A 210 31.17 -20.35 -23.70
CA PRO A 210 31.77 -19.72 -24.88
C PRO A 210 31.32 -18.26 -25.07
N ALA A 211 32.24 -17.42 -25.56
CA ALA A 211 32.06 -16.05 -26.01
C ALA A 211 31.60 -15.00 -24.97
N PRO A 212 32.19 -14.96 -23.75
CA PRO A 212 31.74 -14.06 -22.68
C PRO A 212 31.99 -12.57 -22.95
N LEU A 213 32.88 -12.20 -23.87
CA LEU A 213 33.19 -10.79 -24.17
C LEU A 213 32.41 -10.28 -25.39
N ALA A 214 31.50 -9.33 -25.16
CA ALA A 214 30.85 -8.57 -26.23
C ALA A 214 31.78 -7.50 -26.82
N VAL A 215 31.51 -7.04 -28.05
CA VAL A 215 32.29 -5.97 -28.73
C VAL A 215 32.41 -4.71 -27.86
N GLY A 216 31.32 -4.32 -27.20
CA GLY A 216 31.28 -3.15 -26.31
C GLY A 216 32.10 -3.29 -25.02
N ALA A 217 32.64 -4.48 -24.73
CA ALA A 217 33.60 -4.66 -23.65
C ALA A 217 35.01 -4.18 -24.03
N SER A 218 35.31 -4.05 -25.32
CA SER A 218 36.58 -3.50 -25.80
C SER A 218 36.62 -1.98 -25.66
N THR A 219 37.81 -1.42 -25.45
CA THR A 219 38.01 0.02 -25.44
C THR A 219 38.58 0.49 -26.78
N PRO A 220 37.98 1.49 -27.46
CA PRO A 220 38.60 2.12 -28.61
C PRO A 220 39.93 2.75 -28.20
N VAL A 221 40.97 2.50 -28.99
CA VAL A 221 42.32 3.02 -28.75
C VAL A 221 42.55 4.23 -29.64
N PHE A 222 42.43 4.07 -30.96
CA PHE A 222 42.50 5.14 -31.94
C PHE A 222 41.93 4.67 -33.29
N ASP A 223 41.66 5.63 -34.18
CA ASP A 223 41.26 5.37 -35.56
C ASP A 223 42.53 5.27 -36.43
N ALA A 224 42.80 4.07 -36.93
CA ALA A 224 43.95 3.81 -37.78
C ALA A 224 43.66 4.13 -39.25
N ASP A 225 44.73 4.33 -40.02
CA ASP A 225 44.66 4.47 -41.47
C ASP A 225 44.44 3.13 -42.16
N ALA A 226 44.71 2.04 -41.43
CA ALA A 226 44.76 0.67 -41.93
C ALA A 226 44.42 -0.35 -40.84
N SER A 227 43.98 -1.54 -41.23
CA SER A 227 43.63 -2.64 -40.31
C SER A 227 44.18 -4.01 -40.73
N GLY A 228 45.22 -4.06 -41.56
CA GLY A 228 45.69 -5.31 -42.17
C GLY A 228 46.78 -6.06 -41.38
N SER A 229 47.70 -5.35 -40.73
CA SER A 229 48.77 -5.95 -39.93
C SER A 229 49.04 -5.09 -38.70
N LEU A 230 49.27 -5.75 -37.57
CA LEU A 230 49.39 -5.11 -36.26
C LEU A 230 50.51 -5.78 -35.45
N ALA A 231 51.35 -4.96 -34.84
CA ALA A 231 52.37 -5.41 -33.89
C ALA A 231 52.47 -4.42 -32.72
N ALA A 232 52.82 -4.91 -31.54
CA ALA A 232 53.08 -4.07 -30.37
C ALA A 232 54.52 -4.27 -29.89
N ASP A 233 55.15 -3.19 -29.47
CA ASP A 233 56.49 -3.22 -28.89
C ASP A 233 56.48 -3.12 -27.36
N SER A 234 57.65 -3.34 -26.77
CA SER A 234 57.82 -3.36 -25.31
C SER A 234 57.53 -2.03 -24.62
N LEU A 235 57.51 -0.92 -25.37
CA LEU A 235 57.16 0.41 -24.89
C LEU A 235 55.65 0.69 -24.97
N GLY A 236 54.85 -0.27 -25.44
CA GLY A 236 53.41 -0.10 -25.62
C GLY A 236 53.04 0.71 -26.85
N ARG A 237 53.95 0.84 -27.83
CA ARG A 237 53.63 1.43 -29.13
C ARG A 237 53.05 0.38 -30.05
N LEU A 238 51.94 0.72 -30.67
CA LEU A 238 51.30 -0.07 -31.71
C LEU A 238 51.86 0.34 -33.07
N TRP A 239 52.11 -0.64 -33.93
CA TRP A 239 52.59 -0.50 -35.30
C TRP A 239 51.56 -1.10 -36.23
N ILE A 240 51.03 -0.30 -37.16
CA ILE A 240 49.82 -0.60 -37.91
C ILE A 240 50.06 -0.36 -39.39
N THR A 241 49.69 -1.33 -40.21
CA THR A 241 49.75 -1.25 -41.68
C THR A 241 48.55 -1.95 -42.29
N GLY A 242 48.41 -1.88 -43.61
CA GLY A 242 47.41 -2.67 -44.31
C GLY A 242 47.42 -2.52 -45.81
N TYR A 243 46.40 -3.10 -46.42
CA TYR A 243 46.22 -3.16 -47.86
C TYR A 243 46.13 -1.75 -48.48
N GLN A 244 46.95 -1.47 -49.50
CA GLN A 244 47.01 -0.18 -50.22
C GLN A 244 47.40 1.04 -49.37
N ILE A 245 48.03 0.85 -48.21
CA ILE A 245 48.51 1.95 -47.37
C ILE A 245 50.02 2.11 -47.54
N GLY A 246 50.41 3.24 -48.16
CA GLY A 246 51.79 3.59 -48.51
C GLY A 246 52.71 4.00 -47.36
N HIS A 247 52.27 3.76 -46.13
CA HIS A 247 52.98 4.14 -44.92
C HIS A 247 52.66 3.17 -43.80
N ILE A 248 53.44 3.29 -42.73
CA ILE A 248 53.24 2.58 -41.48
C ILE A 248 52.84 3.62 -40.45
N GLN A 249 51.77 3.33 -39.73
CA GLN A 249 51.28 4.18 -38.66
C GLN A 249 51.79 3.61 -37.33
N SER A 250 52.26 4.47 -36.44
CA SER A 250 52.51 4.08 -35.06
C SER A 250 51.68 4.91 -34.10
N TYR A 251 51.24 4.28 -33.02
CA TYR A 251 50.46 4.90 -31.96
C TYR A 251 51.08 4.57 -30.61
N ASP A 252 51.49 5.59 -29.88
CA ASP A 252 52.01 5.44 -28.52
C ASP A 252 50.85 5.48 -27.53
N THR A 253 50.56 4.34 -26.91
CA THR A 253 49.43 4.21 -25.97
C THR A 253 49.62 4.99 -24.67
N ALA A 254 50.85 5.38 -24.32
CA ALA A 254 51.13 6.17 -23.13
C ALA A 254 50.95 7.67 -23.36
N THR A 255 51.35 8.16 -24.55
CA THR A 255 51.30 9.61 -24.88
C THR A 255 50.10 10.00 -25.74
N GLY A 256 49.41 9.03 -26.35
CA GLY A 256 48.36 9.28 -27.34
C GLY A 256 48.91 9.76 -28.69
N ALA A 257 50.24 9.75 -28.86
CA ALA A 257 50.87 10.28 -30.06
C ALA A 257 50.74 9.31 -31.24
N THR A 258 50.12 9.77 -32.32
CA THR A 258 50.05 9.06 -33.61
C THR A 258 51.11 9.59 -34.55
N ARG A 259 51.79 8.69 -35.26
CA ARG A 259 52.87 9.00 -36.21
C ARG A 259 52.69 8.18 -37.49
N ARG A 260 53.17 8.69 -38.61
CA ARG A 260 53.23 7.98 -39.88
C ARG A 260 54.65 8.02 -40.42
N PHE A 261 55.12 6.92 -40.97
CA PHE A 261 56.44 6.81 -41.58
C PHE A 261 56.39 5.92 -42.80
N THR A 262 57.13 6.29 -43.83
CA THR A 262 57.34 5.45 -45.02
C THR A 262 58.79 4.98 -44.97
N PRO A 263 59.06 3.67 -44.85
CA PRO A 263 60.42 3.15 -44.91
C PRO A 263 61.08 3.52 -46.25
N ASP A 264 62.28 4.10 -46.19
CA ASP A 264 63.08 4.38 -47.39
C ASP A 264 63.65 3.07 -47.93
N HIS A 265 63.05 2.54 -49.00
CA HIS A 265 63.39 1.27 -49.61
C HIS A 265 63.59 1.37 -51.13
N PRO A 266 64.39 0.47 -51.75
CA PRO A 266 64.50 0.40 -53.20
C PRO A 266 63.13 0.24 -53.87
N ALA A 267 62.97 0.77 -55.08
CA ALA A 267 61.72 0.62 -55.83
C ALA A 267 61.35 -0.87 -56.00
N LEU A 268 60.10 -1.22 -55.71
CA LEU A 268 59.54 -2.54 -55.98
C LEU A 268 59.30 -2.68 -57.48
N ALA A 269 59.76 -3.76 -58.13
CA ALA A 269 59.47 -3.97 -59.54
C ALA A 269 57.96 -4.23 -59.74
N ASN A 270 57.37 -3.60 -60.76
CA ASN A 270 55.96 -3.76 -61.18
C ASN A 270 54.87 -3.21 -60.22
N ALA A 271 55.18 -2.25 -59.34
CA ALA A 271 54.17 -1.64 -58.47
C ALA A 271 53.09 -0.84 -59.24
N ALA A 272 51.83 -1.30 -59.16
CA ALA A 272 50.65 -0.62 -59.71
C ALA A 272 49.91 0.27 -58.68
N GLY A 273 50.54 0.55 -57.53
CA GLY A 273 50.00 1.32 -56.40
C GLY A 273 51.06 1.64 -55.33
N PRO A 274 50.69 2.29 -54.21
CA PRO A 274 51.61 2.53 -53.10
C PRO A 274 52.12 1.19 -52.53
N ALA A 275 53.33 1.14 -52.00
CA ALA A 275 53.85 -0.06 -51.35
C ALA A 275 53.00 -0.39 -50.11
N ALA A 276 52.49 -1.61 -50.01
CA ALA A 276 51.82 -2.06 -48.78
C ALA A 276 52.82 -2.79 -47.88
N TYR A 277 52.65 -2.64 -46.57
CA TYR A 277 53.57 -3.20 -45.59
C TYR A 277 52.86 -4.23 -44.72
N SER A 278 53.62 -5.20 -44.18
CA SER A 278 53.22 -6.01 -43.02
C SER A 278 54.28 -5.89 -41.93
N VAL A 279 53.85 -5.84 -40.67
CA VAL A 279 54.74 -5.58 -39.53
C VAL A 279 54.77 -6.73 -38.53
N LYS A 280 55.95 -6.90 -37.92
CA LYS A 280 56.19 -7.74 -36.74
C LYS A 280 57.15 -7.03 -35.80
N VAL A 281 57.04 -7.35 -34.52
CA VAL A 281 58.03 -6.95 -33.51
C VAL A 281 58.71 -8.21 -33.00
N PHE A 282 60.03 -8.16 -32.89
CA PHE A 282 60.83 -9.29 -32.45
C PHE A 282 62.05 -8.83 -31.65
N SER A 283 62.59 -9.73 -30.84
CA SER A 283 63.82 -9.48 -30.09
C SER A 283 64.98 -10.25 -30.71
N LYS A 284 66.11 -9.58 -30.89
CA LYS A 284 67.39 -10.18 -31.28
C LYS A 284 68.48 -9.62 -30.38
N GLU A 285 69.24 -10.52 -29.73
CA GLU A 285 70.37 -10.12 -28.85
C GLU A 285 69.96 -9.08 -27.78
N ALA A 286 68.81 -9.29 -27.14
CA ALA A 286 68.20 -8.38 -26.15
C ALA A 286 67.82 -6.97 -26.66
N THR A 287 67.92 -6.71 -27.97
CA THR A 287 67.38 -5.51 -28.60
C THR A 287 66.07 -5.84 -29.30
N GLU A 288 65.08 -4.97 -29.13
CA GLU A 288 63.79 -5.10 -29.79
C GLU A 288 63.79 -4.35 -31.12
N TYR A 289 63.30 -5.02 -32.16
CA TYR A 289 63.21 -4.54 -33.52
C TYR A 289 61.78 -4.61 -34.00
N VAL A 290 61.40 -3.65 -34.85
CA VAL A 290 60.22 -3.76 -35.69
C VAL A 290 60.69 -4.07 -37.12
N SER A 291 60.09 -5.10 -37.73
CA SER A 291 60.30 -5.47 -39.12
C SER A 291 59.12 -5.02 -39.99
N TYR A 292 59.43 -4.69 -41.24
CA TYR A 292 58.49 -4.21 -42.24
C TYR A 292 58.72 -4.98 -43.53
N LEU A 293 57.71 -5.71 -43.97
CA LEU A 293 57.68 -6.42 -45.23
C LEU A 293 56.91 -5.60 -46.26
N ALA A 294 57.61 -4.97 -47.20
CA ALA A 294 57.03 -4.21 -48.29
C ALA A 294 56.64 -5.13 -49.45
N ASN A 295 55.48 -4.86 -50.06
CA ASN A 295 54.99 -5.47 -51.29
C ASN A 295 54.30 -4.43 -52.18
N ASP A 296 53.96 -4.83 -53.41
CA ASP A 296 53.43 -3.97 -54.48
C ASP A 296 51.90 -3.71 -54.45
N SER A 297 51.24 -4.00 -53.33
CA SER A 297 49.79 -3.89 -53.08
C SER A 297 48.85 -4.81 -53.87
N TYR A 298 49.31 -5.49 -54.93
CA TYR A 298 48.45 -6.35 -55.78
C TYR A 298 48.72 -7.84 -55.63
N TYR A 299 49.73 -8.24 -54.86
CA TYR A 299 49.97 -9.62 -54.41
C TYR A 299 49.97 -10.63 -55.57
N THR A 300 50.69 -10.31 -56.64
CA THR A 300 50.80 -11.18 -57.82
C THR A 300 51.98 -12.15 -57.68
N THR A 301 52.00 -13.23 -58.48
CA THR A 301 53.11 -14.20 -58.49
C THR A 301 54.44 -13.62 -59.01
N THR A 302 54.45 -12.38 -59.49
CA THR A 302 55.62 -11.65 -59.99
C THR A 302 56.06 -10.51 -59.06
N SER A 303 55.43 -10.35 -57.89
CA SER A 303 55.68 -9.26 -56.96
C SER A 303 57.02 -9.42 -56.23
N ASP A 304 57.76 -8.32 -56.08
CA ASP A 304 58.94 -8.28 -55.21
C ASP A 304 58.52 -8.13 -53.74
N LEU A 305 59.21 -8.84 -52.85
CA LEU A 305 59.08 -8.67 -51.41
C LEU A 305 60.40 -8.13 -50.85
N LEU A 306 60.32 -7.02 -50.13
CA LEU A 306 61.46 -6.39 -49.46
C LEU A 306 61.19 -6.39 -47.96
N LEU A 307 62.05 -7.04 -47.18
CA LEU A 307 62.00 -6.93 -45.71
C LEU A 307 63.12 -6.01 -45.23
N GLY A 308 62.77 -5.08 -44.36
CA GLY A 308 63.70 -4.28 -43.57
C GLY A 308 63.32 -4.33 -42.10
N TYR A 309 64.25 -4.03 -41.21
CA TYR A 309 63.97 -3.94 -39.78
C TYR A 309 64.80 -2.84 -39.12
N ARG A 310 64.35 -2.34 -37.96
CA ARG A 310 65.04 -1.28 -37.21
C ARG A 310 64.82 -1.41 -35.70
N PRO A 311 65.80 -1.04 -34.85
CA PRO A 311 65.56 -0.94 -33.41
C PRO A 311 64.37 -0.04 -33.12
N THR A 312 63.42 -0.51 -32.32
CA THR A 312 62.21 0.24 -32.01
C THR A 312 62.56 1.58 -31.32
N ALA A 313 63.62 1.61 -30.51
CA ALA A 313 64.10 2.78 -29.78
C ALA A 313 64.65 3.92 -30.67
N GLU A 314 65.15 3.61 -31.88
CA GLU A 314 65.77 4.61 -32.76
C GLU A 314 64.78 5.39 -33.62
N MET A 315 63.49 5.06 -33.57
CA MET A 315 62.44 5.79 -34.26
C MET A 315 62.03 7.04 -33.45
N VAL A 316 62.93 8.04 -33.42
CA VAL A 316 62.72 9.35 -32.77
C VAL A 316 61.98 10.28 -33.75
N VAL A 317 60.87 10.86 -33.30
CA VAL A 317 60.10 11.85 -34.08
C VAL A 317 60.35 13.24 -33.53
N ARG A 318 60.74 14.18 -34.41
CA ARG A 318 60.66 15.61 -34.13
C ARG A 318 59.25 16.11 -34.49
N ALA A 319 58.67 17.01 -33.70
CA ALA A 319 57.38 17.62 -34.00
C ALA A 319 57.40 19.12 -33.68
N ALA A 320 56.81 19.94 -34.55
CA ALA A 320 56.48 21.33 -34.28
C ALA A 320 55.06 21.37 -33.71
N GLN A 321 54.89 21.86 -32.48
CA GLN A 321 53.61 21.82 -31.77
C GLN A 321 53.35 23.14 -31.04
N VAL A 322 52.10 23.59 -31.05
CA VAL A 322 51.66 24.64 -30.11
C VAL A 322 51.68 24.08 -28.69
N THR A 323 52.14 24.86 -27.71
CA THR A 323 52.18 24.41 -26.30
C THR A 323 50.79 24.39 -25.66
N THR A 324 49.85 25.09 -26.26
CA THR A 324 48.44 25.15 -25.86
C THR A 324 47.60 25.01 -27.11
N ALA A 325 46.58 24.16 -27.09
CA ALA A 325 45.71 23.92 -28.24
C ALA A 325 44.56 24.96 -28.33
N SER A 326 44.19 25.56 -27.21
CA SER A 326 43.20 26.62 -27.17
C SER A 326 43.36 27.50 -25.93
N GLN A 327 42.80 28.70 -26.01
CA GLN A 327 42.61 29.60 -24.89
C GLN A 327 41.29 30.36 -25.06
N THR A 328 40.69 30.75 -23.95
CA THR A 328 39.54 31.65 -23.94
C THR A 328 39.90 32.88 -23.12
N VAL A 329 39.60 34.06 -23.65
CA VAL A 329 39.81 35.35 -23.00
C VAL A 329 38.56 36.19 -23.16
N SER A 330 38.27 37.03 -22.16
CA SER A 330 37.24 38.05 -22.33
C SER A 330 37.84 39.25 -23.05
N GLU A 331 37.08 39.83 -23.97
CA GLU A 331 37.50 41.08 -24.61
C GLU A 331 37.66 42.22 -23.61
N GLY A 332 36.88 42.22 -22.52
CA GLY A 332 36.98 43.19 -21.43
C GLY A 332 38.34 43.28 -20.75
N ASP A 333 39.15 42.23 -20.85
CA ASP A 333 40.49 42.19 -20.29
C ASP A 333 41.53 42.86 -21.21
N ALA A 334 41.18 43.14 -22.48
CA ALA A 334 42.07 43.66 -23.54
C ALA A 334 43.44 42.94 -23.56
N SER A 335 43.41 41.63 -23.36
CA SER A 335 44.58 40.85 -22.99
C SER A 335 45.40 40.40 -24.21
N THR A 336 46.71 40.26 -24.01
CA THR A 336 47.64 39.68 -24.98
C THR A 336 47.88 38.21 -24.67
N THR A 337 47.54 37.35 -25.63
CA THR A 337 47.86 35.92 -25.64
C THR A 337 49.14 35.66 -26.42
N THR A 338 50.14 35.11 -25.74
CA THR A 338 51.38 34.62 -26.38
C THR A 338 51.21 33.18 -26.83
N VAL A 339 51.20 32.97 -28.15
CA VAL A 339 51.21 31.65 -28.77
C VAL A 339 52.65 31.14 -28.82
N THR A 340 52.92 30.02 -28.14
CA THR A 340 54.24 29.38 -28.15
C THR A 340 54.21 28.13 -29.00
N VAL A 341 55.13 28.03 -29.95
CA VAL A 341 55.35 26.86 -30.81
C VAL A 341 56.70 26.24 -30.45
N THR A 342 56.68 24.96 -30.10
CA THR A 342 57.87 24.19 -29.75
C THR A 342 58.28 23.23 -30.85
N LEU A 343 59.57 22.95 -30.95
CA LEU A 343 60.17 21.98 -31.86
C LEU A 343 60.97 20.97 -31.04
N THR A 344 60.42 19.76 -30.83
CA THR A 344 61.00 18.78 -29.90
C THR A 344 61.17 17.40 -30.54
N PRO A 345 62.36 16.76 -30.43
CA PRO A 345 63.63 17.36 -29.97
C PRO A 345 64.15 18.45 -30.92
N ALA A 346 65.08 19.29 -30.45
CA ALA A 346 65.69 20.36 -31.25
C ALA A 346 66.23 19.83 -32.59
N ALA A 347 65.97 20.52 -33.70
CA ALA A 347 66.53 20.13 -34.99
C ALA A 347 68.04 20.39 -35.04
N THR A 348 68.79 19.55 -35.76
CA THR A 348 70.24 19.74 -35.99
C THR A 348 70.52 20.62 -37.21
N VAL A 349 69.46 21.04 -37.91
CA VAL A 349 69.47 21.97 -39.05
C VAL A 349 68.38 23.02 -38.82
N GLU A 350 68.41 24.12 -39.56
CA GLU A 350 67.35 25.13 -39.53
C GLU A 350 66.03 24.54 -40.04
N VAL A 351 64.92 24.88 -39.39
CA VAL A 351 63.55 24.44 -39.74
C VAL A 351 62.63 25.65 -39.84
N THR A 352 61.93 25.79 -40.97
CA THR A 352 60.89 26.83 -41.17
C THR A 352 59.49 26.21 -41.10
N VAL A 353 58.60 26.77 -40.28
CA VAL A 353 57.20 26.33 -40.04
C VAL A 353 56.22 27.43 -40.49
N PRO A 354 55.46 27.26 -41.58
CA PRO A 354 54.45 28.24 -41.99
C PRO A 354 53.37 28.47 -40.93
N VAL A 355 52.81 29.68 -40.83
CA VAL A 355 51.70 30.03 -39.92
C VAL A 355 50.60 30.74 -40.70
N SER A 356 49.34 30.35 -40.44
CA SER A 356 48.15 30.99 -41.01
C SER A 356 47.11 31.27 -39.94
N LEU A 357 46.31 32.33 -40.13
CA LEU A 357 45.24 32.74 -39.21
C LEU A 357 43.89 32.63 -39.94
N SER A 358 42.87 32.18 -39.22
CA SER A 358 41.47 32.10 -39.66
C SER A 358 40.55 32.26 -38.45
N GLY A 359 39.24 32.03 -38.58
CA GLY A 359 38.27 32.11 -37.49
C GLY A 359 37.12 33.06 -37.82
N THR A 360 36.30 33.37 -36.81
CA THR A 360 35.16 34.28 -36.95
C THR A 360 35.49 35.70 -36.52
N ALA A 361 36.50 35.90 -35.67
CA ALA A 361 36.93 37.21 -35.22
C ALA A 361 37.58 37.98 -36.37
N THR A 362 37.25 39.24 -36.49
CA THR A 362 37.72 40.16 -37.52
C THR A 362 38.97 40.90 -37.03
N LEU A 363 40.00 40.90 -37.87
CA LEU A 363 41.26 41.59 -37.58
C LEU A 363 40.99 43.10 -37.45
N THR A 364 41.57 43.74 -36.43
CA THR A 364 41.48 45.15 -36.02
C THR A 364 40.19 45.60 -35.31
N SER A 365 39.05 44.93 -35.50
CA SER A 365 37.87 45.13 -34.64
C SER A 365 37.99 44.31 -33.37
N ASP A 366 38.32 43.02 -33.49
CA ASP A 366 38.19 42.08 -32.37
C ASP A 366 39.58 41.65 -31.85
N TYR A 367 40.60 41.67 -32.72
CA TYR A 367 41.99 41.38 -32.32
C TYR A 367 43.05 42.04 -33.21
N THR A 368 44.29 42.10 -32.69
CA THR A 368 45.52 42.43 -33.42
C THR A 368 46.55 41.30 -33.21
N THR A 369 47.58 41.18 -34.06
CA THR A 369 48.54 40.07 -33.96
C THR A 369 49.94 40.43 -34.46
N THR A 370 50.96 39.78 -33.89
CA THR A 370 52.37 39.82 -34.35
C THR A 370 52.79 38.55 -35.08
N ALA A 371 51.84 37.64 -35.40
CA ALA A 371 52.12 36.38 -36.08
C ALA A 371 52.85 36.59 -37.42
N PRO A 372 54.02 35.93 -37.64
CA PRO A 372 54.69 35.97 -38.93
C PRO A 372 54.05 34.98 -39.92
N ALA A 373 54.39 35.09 -41.22
CA ALA A 373 53.98 34.10 -42.22
C ALA A 373 54.63 32.72 -42.02
N ALA A 374 55.78 32.66 -41.34
CA ALA A 374 56.44 31.43 -40.94
C ALA A 374 57.37 31.67 -39.72
N LEU A 375 57.48 30.66 -38.86
CA LEU A 375 58.42 30.60 -37.74
C LEU A 375 59.71 29.91 -38.17
N VAL A 376 60.86 30.53 -37.91
CA VAL A 376 62.18 29.97 -38.26
C VAL A 376 62.86 29.50 -36.97
N PHE A 377 63.18 28.22 -36.87
CA PHE A 377 63.93 27.60 -35.78
C PHE A 377 65.36 27.33 -36.25
N ALA A 378 66.35 28.00 -35.65
CA ALA A 378 67.75 27.69 -35.91
C ALA A 378 68.14 26.31 -35.36
N ALA A 379 69.26 25.74 -35.83
CA ALA A 379 69.75 24.47 -35.31
C ALA A 379 69.95 24.54 -33.78
N GLY A 380 69.36 23.61 -33.04
CA GLY A 380 69.39 23.56 -31.58
C GLY A 380 68.26 24.34 -30.89
N GLU A 381 67.47 25.14 -31.60
CA GLU A 381 66.31 25.84 -31.03
C GLU A 381 65.10 24.92 -30.89
N THR A 382 64.34 25.13 -29.81
CA THR A 382 63.18 24.31 -29.46
C THR A 382 61.90 25.12 -29.27
N SER A 383 61.92 26.45 -29.39
CA SER A 383 60.74 27.28 -29.15
C SER A 383 60.78 28.62 -29.91
N ARG A 384 59.62 29.04 -30.41
CA ARG A 384 59.33 30.36 -30.99
C ARG A 384 57.96 30.84 -30.50
N THR A 385 57.78 32.15 -30.41
CA THR A 385 56.53 32.76 -29.94
C THR A 385 56.06 33.89 -30.84
N PHE A 386 54.77 34.17 -30.83
CA PHE A 386 54.14 35.39 -31.35
C PHE A 386 52.88 35.69 -30.55
N ASP A 387 52.33 36.90 -30.68
CA ASP A 387 51.24 37.37 -29.84
C ASP A 387 49.95 37.63 -30.64
N ILE A 388 48.82 37.43 -29.98
CA ILE A 388 47.47 37.86 -30.40
C ILE A 388 46.93 38.72 -29.26
N THR A 389 46.55 39.96 -29.53
CA THR A 389 46.00 40.89 -28.53
C THR A 389 44.54 41.19 -28.85
N VAL A 390 43.66 40.97 -27.88
CA VAL A 390 42.22 41.20 -28.04
C VAL A 390 41.89 42.69 -27.90
N VAL A 391 40.92 43.14 -28.68
CA VAL A 391 40.39 44.51 -28.65
C VAL A 391 39.03 44.48 -27.94
N ASN A 392 38.86 45.33 -26.93
CA ASN A 392 37.58 45.53 -26.25
C ASN A 392 36.81 46.66 -26.93
N ASP A 393 35.52 46.48 -27.22
CA ASP A 393 34.68 47.55 -27.73
C ASP A 393 33.43 47.84 -26.87
N SER A 394 32.35 48.36 -27.46
CA SER A 394 31.11 48.71 -26.75
C SER A 394 29.84 48.16 -27.42
N LEU A 395 30.00 47.33 -28.46
CA LEU A 395 28.94 46.84 -29.32
C LEU A 395 28.18 45.72 -28.58
N LYS A 396 26.85 45.87 -28.49
CA LYS A 396 26.04 44.97 -27.66
C LYS A 396 25.57 43.74 -28.41
N GLY A 397 25.65 42.59 -27.75
CA GLY A 397 25.06 41.34 -28.24
C GLY A 397 25.83 40.70 -29.38
N GLU A 398 27.15 40.82 -29.36
CA GLU A 398 28.02 40.07 -30.24
C GLU A 398 28.05 38.60 -29.81
N ASN A 399 28.35 37.71 -30.75
CA ASN A 399 28.56 36.31 -30.40
C ASN A 399 30.03 36.12 -30.03
N ASN A 400 30.33 35.13 -29.18
CA ASN A 400 31.73 34.75 -28.97
C ASN A 400 32.41 34.44 -30.30
N GLU A 401 33.59 34.99 -30.50
CA GLU A 401 34.33 34.89 -31.75
C GLU A 401 35.63 34.13 -31.58
N THR A 402 36.28 33.76 -32.69
CA THR A 402 37.47 32.89 -32.67
C THR A 402 38.58 33.39 -33.58
N VAL A 403 39.82 33.23 -33.13
CA VAL A 403 41.05 33.30 -33.94
C VAL A 403 41.72 31.93 -33.94
N VAL A 404 41.87 31.32 -35.10
CA VAL A 404 42.46 29.99 -35.30
C VAL A 404 43.80 30.13 -36.01
N VAL A 405 44.87 29.88 -35.27
CA VAL A 405 46.25 29.71 -35.78
C VAL A 405 46.39 28.30 -36.32
N THR A 406 46.92 28.13 -37.53
CA THR A 406 47.27 26.82 -38.09
C THR A 406 48.73 26.80 -38.51
N LEU A 407 49.47 25.78 -38.05
CA LEU A 407 50.86 25.52 -38.44
C LEU A 407 50.90 24.68 -39.73
N GLY A 408 51.70 25.11 -40.69
CA GLY A 408 51.94 24.41 -41.95
C GLY A 408 53.14 23.44 -41.88
N SER A 409 53.40 22.76 -43.00
CA SER A 409 54.45 21.74 -43.05
C SER A 409 55.86 22.33 -42.86
N PRO A 410 56.67 21.81 -41.92
CA PRO A 410 58.02 22.28 -41.69
C PRO A 410 58.97 21.93 -42.86
N THR A 411 59.93 22.79 -43.16
CA THR A 411 60.94 22.55 -44.20
C THR A 411 62.36 22.80 -43.70
N PRO A 412 63.36 21.94 -44.04
CA PRO A 412 63.29 20.74 -44.88
C PRO A 412 62.84 19.45 -44.14
N VAL A 413 61.94 18.67 -44.74
CA VAL A 413 61.27 17.49 -44.13
C VAL A 413 62.26 16.34 -43.82
N ALA A 414 63.10 15.95 -44.78
CA ALA A 414 63.94 14.74 -44.69
C ALA A 414 65.12 14.86 -43.71
N GLN A 415 65.76 16.03 -43.62
CA GLN A 415 66.94 16.24 -42.76
C GLN A 415 66.58 16.53 -41.29
N ALA A 416 65.35 16.95 -41.04
CA ALA A 416 64.88 17.26 -39.71
C ALA A 416 64.32 16.03 -38.95
N GLY A 417 64.16 14.88 -39.60
CA GLY A 417 63.50 13.71 -38.97
C GLY A 417 62.04 14.00 -38.61
N LEU A 418 61.42 14.92 -39.36
CA LEU A 418 60.04 15.34 -39.20
C LEU A 418 59.20 14.49 -40.14
N GLY A 419 58.36 13.61 -39.58
CA GLY A 419 57.25 13.06 -40.37
C GLY A 419 56.36 14.22 -40.86
N ALA A 420 55.67 14.06 -41.98
CA ALA A 420 54.70 15.07 -42.40
C ALA A 420 53.66 15.28 -41.28
N LEU A 421 53.70 16.46 -40.66
CA LEU A 421 52.84 16.80 -39.53
C LEU A 421 51.41 17.05 -40.03
N ASN A 422 50.45 16.50 -39.30
CA ASN A 422 49.08 16.98 -39.22
C ASN A 422 49.10 18.49 -38.89
N SER A 423 48.18 19.26 -39.47
CA SER A 423 48.03 20.69 -39.22
C SER A 423 47.71 20.94 -37.73
N GLU A 424 48.73 21.23 -36.93
CA GLU A 424 48.55 21.64 -35.53
C GLU A 424 47.90 23.02 -35.51
N PHE A 425 46.89 23.21 -34.66
CA PHE A 425 46.18 24.48 -34.56
C PHE A 425 46.05 24.96 -33.11
N PHE A 426 46.03 26.28 -32.94
CA PHE A 426 45.70 26.95 -31.70
C PHE A 426 44.45 27.81 -31.92
N THR A 427 43.43 27.66 -31.07
CA THR A 427 42.21 28.47 -31.15
C THR A 427 42.11 29.41 -29.95
N LEU A 428 42.13 30.72 -30.18
CA LEU A 428 41.72 31.73 -29.21
C LEU A 428 40.23 32.01 -29.36
N THR A 429 39.45 31.82 -28.30
CA THR A 429 38.06 32.26 -28.22
C THR A 429 38.00 33.60 -27.51
N ILE A 430 37.41 34.60 -28.15
CA ILE A 430 37.15 35.93 -27.60
C ILE A 430 35.71 35.93 -27.09
N GLN A 431 35.53 36.13 -25.79
CA GLN A 431 34.23 36.23 -25.16
C GLN A 431 33.79 37.68 -25.10
N ASP A 432 32.66 37.97 -25.76
CA ASP A 432 31.95 39.24 -25.69
C ASP A 432 31.64 39.54 -24.22
N ASN A 433 31.99 40.75 -23.76
CA ASN A 433 31.72 41.21 -22.39
C ASN A 433 30.52 42.16 -22.32
N ASP A 434 29.83 42.37 -23.43
CA ASP A 434 28.81 43.38 -23.63
C ASP A 434 27.44 42.77 -23.97
N PRO A 435 26.84 42.00 -23.02
CA PRO A 435 25.61 41.28 -23.27
C PRO A 435 24.42 42.21 -23.51
N LEU A 436 23.60 41.87 -24.50
CA LEU A 436 22.30 42.50 -24.70
C LEU A 436 21.39 42.24 -23.47
N PRO A 437 20.74 43.26 -22.88
CA PRO A 437 19.76 43.07 -21.81
C PRO A 437 18.69 42.06 -22.21
N ILE A 438 18.39 41.07 -21.35
CA ILE A 438 17.30 40.13 -21.57
C ILE A 438 16.18 40.30 -20.56
N ILE A 439 14.95 40.07 -21.01
CA ILE A 439 13.75 40.05 -20.18
C ILE A 439 13.12 38.67 -20.12
N GLY A 440 12.58 38.30 -18.96
CA GLY A 440 11.85 37.05 -18.79
C GLY A 440 10.99 37.08 -17.53
N PHE A 441 9.83 36.43 -17.57
CA PHE A 441 9.03 36.24 -16.37
C PHE A 441 9.83 35.44 -15.34
N ALA A 442 9.81 35.88 -14.08
CA ALA A 442 10.48 35.21 -12.97
C ALA A 442 9.90 33.82 -12.68
N GLN A 443 8.65 33.58 -13.12
CA GLN A 443 7.93 32.32 -13.02
C GLN A 443 7.20 32.06 -14.34
N ALA A 444 7.11 30.81 -14.77
CA ALA A 444 6.42 30.43 -16.01
C ALA A 444 4.90 30.29 -15.81
N SER A 445 4.46 30.00 -14.59
CA SER A 445 3.05 29.90 -14.26
C SER A 445 2.78 30.15 -12.78
N ARG A 446 1.52 30.42 -12.44
CA ARG A 446 1.00 30.53 -11.09
C ARG A 446 -0.47 30.12 -11.07
N THR A 447 -0.93 29.58 -9.95
CA THR A 447 -2.34 29.28 -9.70
C THR A 447 -2.83 30.14 -8.55
N VAL A 448 -4.04 30.69 -8.69
CA VAL A 448 -4.71 31.55 -7.70
C VAL A 448 -6.18 31.19 -7.62
N ASN A 449 -6.82 31.52 -6.50
CA ASN A 449 -8.28 31.46 -6.42
C ASN A 449 -8.88 32.73 -7.03
N GLU A 450 -10.10 32.65 -7.55
CA GLU A 450 -10.85 33.82 -8.03
C GLU A 450 -11.01 34.93 -6.96
N ALA A 451 -11.03 34.56 -5.68
CA ALA A 451 -11.06 35.48 -4.54
C ALA A 451 -9.74 36.23 -4.24
N ASP A 452 -8.62 35.87 -4.88
CA ASP A 452 -7.29 36.40 -4.53
C ASP A 452 -7.06 37.86 -4.98
N GLY A 453 -7.89 38.39 -5.89
CA GLY A 453 -7.81 39.78 -6.36
C GLY A 453 -6.51 40.11 -7.09
N ALA A 454 -5.68 40.99 -6.53
CA ALA A 454 -4.47 41.50 -7.19
C ALA A 454 -3.32 40.47 -7.22
N VAL A 455 -2.91 40.06 -8.42
CA VAL A 455 -1.83 39.12 -8.68
C VAL A 455 -0.63 39.84 -9.30
N ASN A 456 0.45 39.92 -8.52
CA ASN A 456 1.72 40.48 -9.00
C ASN A 456 2.58 39.42 -9.69
N VAL A 457 3.01 39.73 -10.90
CA VAL A 457 3.90 38.94 -11.76
C VAL A 457 5.18 39.72 -11.96
N THR A 458 6.32 39.10 -11.65
CA THR A 458 7.62 39.74 -11.79
C THR A 458 8.26 39.40 -13.13
N VAL A 459 8.75 40.40 -13.83
CA VAL A 459 9.64 40.28 -14.99
C VAL A 459 11.04 40.64 -14.53
N ASN A 460 12.01 39.75 -14.77
CA ASN A 460 13.41 39.98 -14.50
C ASN A 460 14.08 40.61 -15.72
N VAL A 461 15.01 41.53 -15.47
CA VAL A 461 15.82 42.22 -16.48
C VAL A 461 17.28 42.04 -16.12
N SER A 462 18.11 41.54 -17.05
CA SER A 462 19.54 41.34 -16.80
C SER A 462 20.39 41.36 -18.07
N PRO A 463 21.47 42.16 -18.14
CA PRO A 463 21.77 43.30 -17.26
C PRO A 463 20.70 44.41 -17.40
N THR A 464 20.84 45.51 -16.66
CA THR A 464 19.92 46.66 -16.75
C THR A 464 19.94 47.29 -18.15
N VAL A 465 18.79 47.77 -18.62
CA VAL A 465 18.72 48.63 -19.81
C VAL A 465 19.34 50.01 -19.53
N THR A 466 19.86 50.67 -20.56
CA THR A 466 20.46 52.02 -20.47
C THR A 466 19.51 53.13 -20.91
N GLN A 467 18.38 52.77 -21.51
CA GLN A 467 17.30 53.65 -21.98
C GLN A 467 15.95 53.02 -21.61
N THR A 468 14.89 53.83 -21.52
CA THR A 468 13.53 53.33 -21.25
C THR A 468 13.04 52.45 -22.40
N VAL A 469 12.60 51.24 -22.10
CA VAL A 469 12.09 50.26 -23.06
C VAL A 469 10.62 49.96 -22.76
N THR A 470 9.75 50.11 -23.76
CA THR A 470 8.31 49.81 -23.66
C THR A 470 7.97 48.62 -24.54
N ILE A 471 7.32 47.60 -23.96
CA ILE A 471 7.01 46.33 -24.61
C ILE A 471 5.50 46.06 -24.49
N PRO A 472 4.78 45.94 -25.62
CA PRO A 472 3.37 45.56 -25.58
C PRO A 472 3.23 44.12 -25.07
N LEU A 473 2.16 43.83 -24.32
CA LEU A 473 1.84 42.49 -23.86
C LEU A 473 0.71 41.88 -24.70
N MET A 474 0.84 40.59 -25.00
CA MET A 474 -0.16 39.80 -25.70
C MET A 474 -0.86 38.89 -24.70
N ILE A 475 -2.17 39.09 -24.51
CA ILE A 475 -3.00 38.31 -23.57
C ILE A 475 -3.86 37.32 -24.36
N SER A 476 -3.91 36.08 -23.87
CA SER A 476 -4.76 35.00 -24.40
C SER A 476 -5.15 34.05 -23.25
N GLY A 477 -5.78 32.92 -23.53
CA GLY A 477 -6.22 31.96 -22.52
C GLY A 477 -7.70 31.65 -22.65
N THR A 478 -8.28 31.08 -21.60
CA THR A 478 -9.72 30.77 -21.53
C THR A 478 -10.51 31.84 -20.77
N ALA A 479 -9.85 32.61 -19.89
CA ALA A 479 -10.49 33.65 -19.11
C ALA A 479 -10.89 34.86 -19.97
N THR A 480 -12.05 35.45 -19.65
CA THR A 480 -12.69 36.57 -20.32
C THR A 480 -12.37 37.89 -19.62
N SER A 481 -11.86 38.86 -20.38
CA SER A 481 -11.54 40.18 -19.81
C SER A 481 -12.81 40.97 -19.47
N GLY A 482 -12.85 41.52 -18.26
CA GLY A 482 -13.99 42.24 -17.70
C GLY A 482 -14.94 41.37 -16.88
N GLU A 483 -14.88 40.05 -17.04
CA GLU A 483 -15.61 39.05 -16.26
C GLU A 483 -14.66 38.43 -15.22
N ASP A 484 -13.54 37.85 -15.66
CA ASP A 484 -12.63 37.08 -14.79
C ASP A 484 -11.36 37.86 -14.41
N PHE A 485 -10.99 38.84 -15.24
CA PHE A 485 -9.86 39.73 -14.97
C PHE A 485 -9.93 41.08 -15.67
N THR A 486 -9.29 42.12 -15.12
CA THR A 486 -9.15 43.41 -15.80
C THR A 486 -7.88 43.49 -16.65
N THR A 487 -7.92 44.26 -17.74
CA THR A 487 -6.81 44.39 -18.69
C THR A 487 -5.49 44.84 -18.05
N VAL A 488 -4.41 44.40 -18.68
CA VAL A 488 -3.03 44.69 -18.28
C VAL A 488 -2.44 45.73 -19.24
N GLY A 489 -1.75 46.74 -18.69
CA GLY A 489 -1.02 47.72 -19.50
C GLY A 489 0.22 47.16 -20.18
N GLU A 490 0.98 48.04 -20.86
CA GLU A 490 2.28 47.71 -21.44
C GLU A 490 3.36 47.51 -20.34
N LEU A 491 4.40 46.73 -20.66
CA LEU A 491 5.57 46.58 -19.80
C LEU A 491 6.56 47.72 -20.08
N VAL A 492 6.77 48.60 -19.11
CA VAL A 492 7.74 49.71 -19.19
C VAL A 492 8.92 49.43 -18.28
N ILE A 493 10.13 49.32 -18.83
CA ILE A 493 11.38 49.08 -18.11
C ILE A 493 12.21 50.37 -18.16
N GLU A 494 12.54 50.93 -17.00
CA GLU A 494 13.34 52.16 -16.91
C GLU A 494 14.84 51.84 -16.81
N PRO A 495 15.74 52.79 -17.15
CA PRO A 495 17.17 52.62 -16.96
C PRO A 495 17.50 52.23 -15.51
N GLY A 496 18.26 51.15 -15.34
CA GLY A 496 18.62 50.63 -14.01
C GLY A 496 17.62 49.64 -13.40
N ASP A 497 16.45 49.41 -14.01
CA ASP A 497 15.51 48.37 -13.55
C ASP A 497 16.13 46.97 -13.72
N LEU A 498 16.18 46.20 -12.63
CA LEU A 498 16.52 44.78 -12.63
C LEU A 498 15.28 43.87 -12.54
N THR A 499 14.17 44.44 -12.08
CA THR A 499 12.87 43.76 -12.06
C THR A 499 11.75 44.76 -12.36
N LYS A 500 10.67 44.26 -12.94
CA LYS A 500 9.41 45.01 -13.09
C LYS A 500 8.24 44.17 -12.63
N THR A 501 7.30 44.79 -11.94
CA THR A 501 6.06 44.13 -11.51
C THR A 501 4.92 44.48 -12.45
N LEU A 502 4.28 43.45 -12.98
CA LEU A 502 3.03 43.48 -13.69
C LEU A 502 1.92 43.07 -12.74
N THR A 503 0.84 43.84 -12.63
CA THR A 503 -0.30 43.48 -11.76
C THR A 503 -1.50 43.07 -12.61
N LEU A 504 -1.92 41.83 -12.46
CA LEU A 504 -3.19 41.28 -12.96
C LEU A 504 -4.24 41.44 -11.86
N GLN A 505 -5.44 41.93 -12.15
CA GLN A 505 -6.55 41.90 -11.17
C GLN A 505 -7.50 40.77 -11.57
N VAL A 506 -7.59 39.74 -10.73
CA VAL A 506 -8.58 38.68 -10.83
C VAL A 506 -9.88 39.18 -10.20
N VAL A 507 -11.00 38.89 -10.86
CA VAL A 507 -12.34 39.25 -10.40
C VAL A 507 -12.97 38.02 -9.77
N ASN A 508 -13.51 38.18 -8.56
CA ASN A 508 -14.31 37.12 -7.94
C ASN A 508 -15.76 37.26 -8.39
N ASP A 509 -16.18 36.35 -9.23
CA ASP A 509 -17.56 36.09 -9.61
C ASP A 509 -18.32 35.52 -8.38
N THR A 510 -19.65 35.68 -8.31
CA THR A 510 -20.46 35.04 -7.24
C THR A 510 -21.81 34.51 -7.74
N THR A 511 -22.02 34.52 -9.06
CA THR A 511 -23.36 34.39 -9.65
C THR A 511 -23.44 33.35 -10.76
N THR A 512 -22.30 32.89 -11.26
CA THR A 512 -22.20 31.97 -12.39
C THR A 512 -21.48 30.70 -11.97
N LEU A 513 -21.74 29.59 -12.66
CA LEU A 513 -21.02 28.33 -12.41
C LEU A 513 -20.03 28.19 -13.56
N GLU A 514 -18.75 28.23 -13.24
CA GLU A 514 -17.70 28.22 -14.23
C GLU A 514 -16.78 27.02 -14.03
N THR A 515 -15.64 27.03 -14.71
CA THR A 515 -14.61 25.99 -14.58
C THR A 515 -13.27 26.70 -14.50
N ASP A 516 -12.26 26.11 -13.85
CA ASP A 516 -10.90 26.68 -13.83
C ASP A 516 -10.47 27.27 -15.17
N GLU A 517 -10.03 28.53 -15.15
CA GLU A 517 -9.69 29.30 -16.34
C GLU A 517 -8.23 29.73 -16.36
N THR A 518 -7.77 30.26 -17.49
CA THR A 518 -6.37 30.65 -17.68
C THR A 518 -6.22 32.02 -18.34
N ILE A 519 -5.24 32.78 -17.87
CA ILE A 519 -4.69 33.97 -18.52
C ILE A 519 -3.26 33.65 -18.94
N VAL A 520 -2.95 33.79 -20.22
CA VAL A 520 -1.63 33.58 -20.80
C VAL A 520 -1.08 34.91 -21.28
N VAL A 521 -0.02 35.37 -20.64
CA VAL A 521 0.70 36.62 -20.95
C VAL A 521 1.97 36.30 -21.72
N ASN A 522 2.10 36.86 -22.91
CA ASN A 522 3.31 36.80 -23.73
C ASN A 522 3.88 38.20 -23.95
N PHE A 523 5.20 38.30 -24.10
CA PHE A 523 5.83 39.53 -24.59
C PHE A 523 5.52 39.72 -26.08
N GLY A 524 5.15 40.95 -26.48
CA GLY A 524 4.92 41.33 -27.86
C GLY A 524 6.22 41.63 -28.62
N SER A 525 6.14 42.52 -29.61
CA SER A 525 7.32 42.92 -30.39
C SER A 525 8.34 43.66 -29.52
N LEU A 526 9.60 43.20 -29.54
CA LEU A 526 10.71 43.87 -28.86
C LEU A 526 11.38 44.93 -29.77
N PRO A 527 11.85 46.06 -29.21
CA PRO A 527 12.73 46.98 -29.94
C PRO A 527 14.05 46.27 -30.33
N ALA A 528 14.45 46.41 -31.59
CA ALA A 528 15.66 45.75 -32.11
C ALA A 528 16.93 46.29 -31.43
N ASN A 529 17.82 45.38 -31.03
CA ASN A 529 19.14 45.69 -30.45
C ASN A 529 19.13 46.47 -29.12
N GLU A 530 17.97 46.59 -28.45
CA GLU A 530 17.87 47.22 -27.12
C GLU A 530 17.62 46.21 -26.00
N VAL A 531 16.80 45.19 -26.28
CA VAL A 531 16.47 44.12 -25.32
C VAL A 531 16.13 42.82 -26.06
N GLY A 532 16.52 41.69 -25.49
CA GLY A 532 16.19 40.35 -25.98
C GLY A 532 15.22 39.60 -25.08
N LEU A 533 14.71 38.46 -25.56
CA LEU A 533 13.98 37.51 -24.72
C LEU A 533 14.96 36.58 -24.02
N GLY A 534 14.70 36.32 -22.73
CA GLY A 534 15.40 35.31 -21.96
C GLY A 534 15.15 33.89 -22.49
N LEU A 535 15.49 32.89 -21.67
CA LEU A 535 15.33 31.48 -22.02
C LEU A 535 13.89 31.17 -22.47
N PRO A 536 13.67 30.24 -23.42
CA PRO A 536 12.34 29.90 -23.92
C PRO A 536 11.26 29.70 -22.85
N GLY A 537 11.60 29.08 -21.72
CA GLY A 537 10.68 28.85 -20.60
C GLY A 537 10.30 30.08 -19.76
N THR A 538 10.85 31.26 -20.05
CA THR A 538 10.59 32.53 -19.34
C THR A 538 9.84 33.55 -20.20
N ARG A 539 9.46 33.18 -21.43
CA ARG A 539 8.86 34.10 -22.43
C ARG A 539 7.34 34.22 -22.32
N GLN A 540 6.74 33.30 -21.58
CA GLN A 540 5.31 33.21 -21.35
C GLN A 540 5.06 33.07 -19.84
N PHE A 541 4.01 33.71 -19.36
CA PHE A 541 3.46 33.48 -18.03
C PHE A 541 2.02 33.02 -18.14
N THR A 542 1.67 31.93 -17.47
CA THR A 542 0.30 31.42 -17.39
C THR A 542 -0.23 31.54 -15.96
N LEU A 543 -1.27 32.34 -15.76
CA LEU A 543 -2.05 32.37 -14.52
C LEU A 543 -3.26 31.43 -14.68
N THR A 544 -3.40 30.44 -13.80
CA THR A 544 -4.62 29.65 -13.67
C THR A 544 -5.48 30.22 -12.55
N ILE A 545 -6.72 30.56 -12.86
CA ILE A 545 -7.75 30.99 -11.90
C ILE A 545 -8.55 29.75 -11.54
N GLN A 546 -8.56 29.37 -10.27
CA GLN A 546 -9.37 28.26 -9.77
C GLN A 546 -10.76 28.77 -9.39
N ASP A 547 -11.77 28.11 -9.95
CA ASP A 547 -13.18 28.34 -9.67
C ASP A 547 -13.53 27.69 -8.31
N ASP A 548 -14.11 28.48 -7.41
CA ASP A 548 -14.58 28.03 -6.10
C ASP A 548 -16.12 27.91 -6.01
N ASP A 549 -16.83 28.36 -7.04
CA ASP A 549 -18.29 28.35 -7.20
C ASP A 549 -18.90 26.96 -7.45
N ASN A 550 -19.05 26.16 -6.38
CA ASN A 550 -19.56 24.79 -6.49
C ASN A 550 -21.00 24.58 -5.96
N ARG A 551 -21.82 23.83 -6.68
CA ARG A 551 -23.07 23.28 -6.12
C ARG A 551 -22.80 22.33 -4.95
N ALA A 552 -23.69 22.32 -3.96
CA ALA A 552 -23.67 21.30 -2.91
C ALA A 552 -23.88 19.90 -3.51
N ARG A 553 -23.09 18.91 -3.09
CA ARG A 553 -23.22 17.52 -3.52
C ARG A 553 -23.45 16.61 -2.32
N ILE A 554 -24.42 15.70 -2.43
CA ILE A 554 -24.75 14.73 -1.38
C ILE A 554 -23.89 13.47 -1.60
N ALA A 555 -23.29 12.93 -0.55
CA ALA A 555 -22.55 11.67 -0.63
C ALA A 555 -23.47 10.51 -1.05
N ALA A 556 -23.03 9.70 -2.01
CA ALA A 556 -23.81 8.57 -2.51
C ALA A 556 -24.01 7.47 -1.46
N ASN A 557 -23.06 7.31 -0.53
CA ASN A 557 -23.11 6.31 0.51
C ASN A 557 -23.44 6.99 1.86
N GLN A 558 -24.72 7.01 2.20
CA GLN A 558 -25.20 7.50 3.50
C GLN A 558 -25.39 6.28 4.42
N ASP A 559 -24.79 6.32 5.62
CA ASP A 559 -24.99 5.28 6.64
C ASP A 559 -25.99 5.76 7.69
N PHE A 560 -27.14 5.09 7.77
CA PHE A 560 -28.18 5.35 8.77
C PHE A 560 -28.21 4.32 9.90
N GLY A 561 -27.26 3.38 9.91
CA GLY A 561 -27.24 2.24 10.82
C GLY A 561 -28.46 1.32 10.65
N THR A 562 -28.72 0.51 11.67
CA THR A 562 -29.91 -0.36 11.69
C THR A 562 -31.16 0.44 12.02
N LEU A 563 -32.08 0.55 11.06
CA LEU A 563 -33.39 1.19 11.27
C LEU A 563 -34.40 0.14 11.74
N ARG A 564 -35.18 0.49 12.75
CA ARG A 564 -36.29 -0.33 13.27
C ARG A 564 -37.47 0.57 13.63
N VAL A 565 -38.69 0.05 13.50
CA VAL A 565 -39.88 0.75 14.01
C VAL A 565 -39.69 1.11 15.48
N GLY A 566 -39.81 2.40 15.82
CA GLY A 566 -39.60 2.94 17.17
C GLY A 566 -38.16 3.25 17.57
N ALA A 567 -37.16 2.92 16.76
CA ALA A 567 -35.78 3.34 17.01
C ALA A 567 -35.62 4.83 16.63
N SER A 568 -35.02 5.63 17.50
CA SER A 568 -34.72 7.03 17.17
C SER A 568 -33.52 7.12 16.23
N LEU A 569 -33.66 7.90 15.16
CA LEU A 569 -32.60 8.30 14.25
C LEU A 569 -32.30 9.79 14.45
N ASN A 570 -31.02 10.15 14.46
CA ASN A 570 -30.54 11.52 14.40
C ASN A 570 -29.19 11.53 13.70
N VAL A 571 -29.20 11.61 12.36
CA VAL A 571 -28.00 11.48 11.53
C VAL A 571 -27.93 12.64 10.54
N PRO A 572 -26.80 13.36 10.44
CA PRO A 572 -26.60 14.37 9.41
C PRO A 572 -26.46 13.74 8.03
N VAL A 573 -27.05 14.34 7.00
CA VAL A 573 -26.76 13.99 5.61
C VAL A 573 -25.39 14.54 5.24
N LEU A 574 -24.49 13.67 4.79
CA LEU A 574 -23.13 14.07 4.42
C LEU A 574 -23.11 14.74 3.05
N THR A 575 -22.47 15.91 2.97
CA THR A 575 -22.24 16.68 1.74
C THR A 575 -20.77 17.02 1.51
N PHE A 576 -20.43 17.30 0.26
CA PHE A 576 -19.13 17.81 -0.17
C PHE A 576 -19.34 18.86 -1.29
N GLY A 577 -18.32 19.69 -1.54
CA GLY A 577 -18.44 20.88 -2.39
C GLY A 577 -19.06 22.06 -1.64
N GLY A 578 -19.76 22.94 -2.36
CA GLY A 578 -20.35 24.15 -1.77
C GLY A 578 -21.35 23.87 -0.64
N THR A 579 -21.59 24.88 0.20
CA THR A 579 -22.40 24.75 1.41
C THR A 579 -23.90 24.79 1.09
N ALA A 580 -24.64 23.74 1.46
CA ALA A 580 -26.09 23.70 1.30
C ALA A 580 -26.81 24.65 2.27
N VAL A 581 -27.82 25.38 1.78
CA VAL A 581 -28.69 26.25 2.61
C VAL A 581 -30.13 25.78 2.69
N LYS A 582 -30.54 24.83 1.83
CA LYS A 582 -31.87 24.20 1.85
C LYS A 582 -31.76 22.71 1.55
N TRP A 583 -32.69 21.95 2.12
CA TRP A 583 -32.73 20.50 2.05
C TRP A 583 -34.14 20.01 1.73
N SER A 584 -34.24 18.95 0.94
CA SER A 584 -35.50 18.29 0.63
C SER A 584 -35.30 16.78 0.56
N ALA A 585 -36.27 16.06 1.13
CA ALA A 585 -36.31 14.61 1.14
C ALA A 585 -37.71 14.13 0.74
N LYS A 586 -37.80 13.19 -0.20
CA LYS A 586 -39.04 12.55 -0.63
C LYS A 586 -38.92 11.04 -0.40
N GLY A 587 -40.01 10.40 0.03
CA GLY A 587 -40.05 8.95 0.21
C GLY A 587 -39.43 8.44 1.52
N LEU A 588 -39.06 9.32 2.45
CA LEU A 588 -38.58 8.90 3.77
C LEU A 588 -39.58 7.96 4.47
N PRO A 589 -39.09 6.94 5.21
CA PRO A 589 -39.93 6.10 6.05
C PRO A 589 -40.84 6.93 6.97
N PRO A 590 -42.15 6.61 7.08
CA PRO A 590 -43.08 7.36 7.91
C PRO A 590 -42.60 7.50 9.37
N GLY A 591 -42.51 8.73 9.86
CA GLY A 591 -41.98 9.06 11.18
C GLY A 591 -40.55 9.62 11.16
N LEU A 592 -39.87 9.57 10.01
CA LEU A 592 -38.64 10.32 9.75
C LEU A 592 -38.94 11.63 9.00
N LYS A 593 -38.09 12.63 9.23
CA LYS A 593 -38.09 13.92 8.51
C LYS A 593 -36.66 14.41 8.30
N ILE A 594 -36.46 15.21 7.25
CA ILE A 594 -35.24 16.01 7.07
C ILE A 594 -35.48 17.40 7.68
N ASN A 595 -34.53 17.89 8.46
CA ASN A 595 -34.55 19.21 9.07
C ASN A 595 -33.85 20.24 8.17
N ALA A 596 -34.02 21.53 8.50
CA ALA A 596 -33.43 22.63 7.74
C ALA A 596 -31.88 22.63 7.76
N ASP A 597 -31.28 22.00 8.77
CA ASP A 597 -29.82 21.84 8.92
C ASP A 597 -29.26 20.61 8.18
N GLY A 598 -30.11 19.85 7.47
CA GLY A 598 -29.70 18.63 6.75
C GLY A 598 -29.66 17.38 7.61
N THR A 599 -30.10 17.42 8.87
CA THR A 599 -30.22 16.21 9.71
C THR A 599 -31.50 15.46 9.43
N ILE A 600 -31.43 14.13 9.31
CA ILE A 600 -32.62 13.26 9.30
C ILE A 600 -32.90 12.81 10.73
N THR A 601 -34.10 13.11 11.20
CA THR A 601 -34.52 12.84 12.58
C THR A 601 -35.87 12.14 12.65
N GLY A 602 -36.13 11.45 13.77
CA GLY A 602 -37.42 10.87 14.10
C GLY A 602 -37.34 9.39 14.40
N SER A 603 -38.48 8.72 14.42
CA SER A 603 -38.56 7.27 14.63
C SER A 603 -39.48 6.65 13.59
N PRO A 604 -39.01 5.67 12.79
CA PRO A 604 -39.87 5.00 11.83
C PRO A 604 -41.07 4.35 12.51
N THR A 605 -42.23 4.37 11.85
CA THR A 605 -43.50 3.84 12.39
C THR A 605 -44.05 2.66 11.60
N ILE A 606 -43.47 2.40 10.42
CA ILE A 606 -43.87 1.33 9.49
C ILE A 606 -42.61 0.63 8.99
N ALA A 607 -42.56 -0.69 9.14
CA ALA A 607 -41.48 -1.54 8.64
C ALA A 607 -41.59 -1.72 7.12
N GLY A 608 -40.47 -1.92 6.45
CA GLY A 608 -40.42 -2.15 5.01
C GLY A 608 -39.14 -1.66 4.36
N GLU A 609 -39.00 -1.98 3.08
CA GLU A 609 -37.95 -1.49 2.22
C GLU A 609 -38.43 -0.21 1.52
N TYR A 610 -37.62 0.84 1.61
CA TYR A 610 -37.86 2.15 1.01
C TYR A 610 -36.71 2.42 0.05
N ASP A 611 -36.89 2.04 -1.22
CA ASP A 611 -35.88 2.08 -2.29
C ASP A 611 -35.90 3.40 -3.09
N GLN A 612 -36.82 4.32 -2.77
CA GLN A 612 -36.99 5.61 -3.44
C GLN A 612 -36.91 6.79 -2.45
N VAL A 613 -35.97 6.75 -1.52
CA VAL A 613 -35.67 7.91 -0.67
C VAL A 613 -34.81 8.87 -1.47
N ILE A 614 -35.40 9.97 -1.94
CA ILE A 614 -34.72 10.96 -2.80
C ILE A 614 -34.32 12.16 -1.95
N LEU A 615 -33.02 12.43 -1.88
CA LEU A 615 -32.46 13.62 -1.22
C LEU A 615 -31.97 14.64 -2.25
N THR A 616 -32.21 15.91 -1.96
CA THR A 616 -31.64 17.07 -2.69
C THR A 616 -31.20 18.14 -1.69
N ALA A 617 -30.10 18.79 -2.02
CA ALA A 617 -29.57 19.95 -1.33
C ALA A 617 -29.57 21.15 -2.28
N THR A 618 -29.64 22.37 -1.78
CA THR A 618 -29.65 23.57 -2.62
C THR A 618 -28.78 24.65 -2.00
N ASN A 619 -27.93 25.28 -2.82
CA ASN A 619 -27.17 26.48 -2.49
C ASN A 619 -27.39 27.59 -3.52
N ALA A 620 -26.63 28.68 -3.44
CA ALA A 620 -26.74 29.82 -4.36
C ALA A 620 -26.57 29.39 -5.84
N TYR A 621 -25.69 28.41 -6.07
CA TYR A 621 -25.34 27.88 -7.40
C TYR A 621 -26.33 26.83 -7.94
N GLY A 622 -27.39 26.53 -7.19
CA GLY A 622 -28.52 25.70 -7.62
C GLY A 622 -28.75 24.43 -6.80
N VAL A 623 -29.57 23.53 -7.35
CA VAL A 623 -29.97 22.27 -6.73
C VAL A 623 -28.94 21.18 -7.05
N SER A 624 -28.57 20.39 -6.04
CA SER A 624 -27.72 19.21 -6.18
C SER A 624 -28.35 18.19 -7.14
N THR A 625 -27.53 17.33 -7.72
CA THR A 625 -28.05 16.07 -8.28
C THR A 625 -28.81 15.31 -7.19
N SER A 626 -29.94 14.72 -7.57
CA SER A 626 -30.73 13.89 -6.65
C SER A 626 -29.97 12.61 -6.30
N VAL A 627 -29.88 12.29 -5.02
CA VAL A 627 -29.37 11.00 -4.54
C VAL A 627 -30.54 10.12 -4.14
N VAL A 628 -30.60 8.91 -4.69
CA VAL A 628 -31.61 7.90 -4.33
C VAL A 628 -30.98 6.93 -3.35
N LEU A 629 -31.60 6.76 -2.19
CA LEU A 629 -31.13 5.91 -1.11
C LEU A 629 -32.11 4.76 -0.87
N LEU A 630 -31.54 3.63 -0.48
CA LEU A 630 -32.26 2.49 0.06
C LEU A 630 -32.24 2.56 1.59
N MET A 631 -33.42 2.59 2.21
CA MET A 631 -33.57 2.44 3.66
C MET A 631 -34.40 1.20 3.95
N ASN A 632 -33.85 0.27 4.74
CA ASN A 632 -34.58 -0.90 5.21
C ASN A 632 -34.95 -0.71 6.68
N VAL A 633 -36.25 -0.72 7.00
CA VAL A 633 -36.77 -0.57 8.36
C VAL A 633 -37.27 -1.91 8.87
N GLU A 634 -36.59 -2.44 9.88
CA GLU A 634 -37.01 -3.66 10.58
C GLU A 634 -38.32 -3.46 11.35
N ALA A 635 -39.08 -4.55 11.48
CA ALA A 635 -40.26 -4.59 12.35
C ALA A 635 -39.89 -4.41 13.83
N PHE A 636 -40.80 -3.81 14.60
CA PHE A 636 -40.68 -3.75 16.05
C PHE A 636 -40.64 -5.18 16.64
N PRO A 637 -39.81 -5.47 17.66
CA PRO A 637 -39.59 -6.85 18.12
C PRO A 637 -40.90 -7.48 18.58
N SER A 638 -41.31 -8.58 17.94
CA SER A 638 -42.63 -9.21 18.16
C SER A 638 -42.82 -9.66 19.61
N GLY A 639 -41.76 -10.14 20.27
CA GLY A 639 -41.79 -10.52 21.69
C GLY A 639 -41.94 -9.33 22.65
N ALA A 640 -41.75 -8.10 22.19
CA ALA A 640 -42.04 -6.88 22.95
C ALA A 640 -43.47 -6.35 22.74
N VAL A 641 -44.29 -6.96 21.87
CA VAL A 641 -45.68 -6.58 21.61
C VAL A 641 -46.62 -7.40 22.49
N GLY A 642 -47.45 -6.79 23.33
CA GLY A 642 -48.47 -7.49 24.10
C GLY A 642 -48.77 -6.84 25.44
N THR A 643 -49.45 -7.58 26.32
CA THR A 643 -49.73 -7.13 27.69
C THR A 643 -48.67 -7.65 28.64
N PHE A 644 -48.11 -6.79 29.48
CA PHE A 644 -47.16 -7.10 30.54
C PHE A 644 -47.76 -6.76 31.90
N THR A 645 -47.35 -7.50 32.91
CA THR A 645 -47.71 -7.28 34.31
C THR A 645 -46.47 -7.39 35.17
N GLY A 646 -46.44 -6.74 36.33
CA GLY A 646 -45.32 -6.86 37.26
C GLY A 646 -45.64 -6.33 38.63
N LEU A 647 -44.74 -6.60 39.57
CA LEU A 647 -44.75 -6.04 40.92
C LEU A 647 -43.54 -5.14 41.12
N VAL A 648 -43.76 -4.06 41.86
CA VAL A 648 -42.71 -3.21 42.40
C VAL A 648 -42.57 -3.47 43.89
N ASP A 649 -41.32 -3.55 44.33
CA ASP A 649 -40.96 -3.81 45.73
C ASP A 649 -41.49 -2.77 46.71
N ARG A 650 -41.60 -3.19 47.98
CA ARG A 650 -42.06 -2.34 49.07
C ARG A 650 -40.93 -1.44 49.55
N VAL A 651 -40.97 -0.19 49.10
CA VAL A 651 -40.08 0.88 49.59
C VAL A 651 -40.92 1.98 50.23
N GLY A 652 -40.59 2.36 51.47
CA GLY A 652 -41.37 3.29 52.29
C GLY A 652 -41.54 4.67 51.68
N THR A 653 -40.49 5.22 51.09
CA THR A 653 -40.42 6.57 50.50
C THR A 653 -41.00 6.67 49.08
N VAL A 654 -41.28 5.53 48.45
CA VAL A 654 -41.65 5.44 47.02
C VAL A 654 -43.03 4.84 46.82
N THR A 655 -43.32 3.75 47.54
CA THR A 655 -44.58 3.00 47.44
C THR A 655 -45.40 3.07 48.74
N ASP A 656 -45.04 3.97 49.66
CA ASP A 656 -45.62 4.08 51.00
C ASP A 656 -45.55 2.76 51.80
N GLY A 657 -44.56 1.90 51.50
CA GLY A 657 -44.45 0.56 52.08
C GLY A 657 -45.52 -0.43 51.62
N LEU A 658 -46.32 -0.09 50.61
CA LEU A 658 -47.41 -0.91 50.09
C LEU A 658 -46.97 -1.81 48.93
N GLY A 659 -45.89 -1.46 48.24
CA GLY A 659 -45.51 -2.04 46.95
C GLY A 659 -46.48 -1.59 45.86
N ALA A 660 -46.21 -1.97 44.61
CA ALA A 660 -47.06 -1.58 43.47
C ALA A 660 -47.33 -2.74 42.53
N SER A 661 -48.41 -2.66 41.75
CA SER A 661 -48.57 -3.48 40.55
C SER A 661 -48.50 -2.62 39.29
N VAL A 662 -47.87 -3.14 38.26
CA VAL A 662 -47.74 -2.50 36.94
C VAL A 662 -48.50 -3.34 35.93
N SER A 663 -49.27 -2.68 35.07
CA SER A 663 -49.85 -3.29 33.89
C SER A 663 -49.57 -2.40 32.68
N LEU A 664 -49.08 -3.00 31.60
CA LEU A 664 -48.60 -2.32 30.40
C LEU A 664 -49.11 -3.06 29.18
N THR A 665 -49.55 -2.36 28.15
CA THR A 665 -49.88 -2.93 26.83
C THR A 665 -49.09 -2.18 25.78
N THR A 666 -48.38 -2.92 24.94
CA THR A 666 -47.51 -2.41 23.90
C THR A 666 -48.00 -2.81 22.51
N THR A 667 -47.66 -2.01 21.49
CA THR A 667 -48.09 -2.24 20.11
C THR A 667 -46.89 -2.41 19.18
N ALA A 668 -47.13 -2.96 17.98
CA ALA A 668 -46.13 -3.06 16.92
C ALA A 668 -45.65 -1.68 16.39
N LYS A 669 -46.32 -0.58 16.77
CA LYS A 669 -45.90 0.80 16.45
C LYS A 669 -44.96 1.39 17.51
N ALA A 670 -44.37 0.54 18.37
CA ALA A 670 -43.54 0.95 19.48
C ALA A 670 -44.22 1.96 20.42
N THR A 671 -45.51 1.77 20.68
CA THR A 671 -46.25 2.58 21.66
C THR A 671 -46.65 1.73 22.84
N TYR A 672 -46.85 2.36 23.99
CA TYR A 672 -47.34 1.69 25.19
C TYR A 672 -48.42 2.51 25.91
N THR A 673 -49.33 1.81 26.59
CA THR A 673 -50.34 2.36 27.51
C THR A 673 -50.49 1.44 28.70
N GLY A 674 -50.86 1.94 29.87
CA GLY A 674 -50.98 1.10 31.05
C GLY A 674 -51.34 1.87 32.32
N LYS A 675 -51.12 1.21 33.46
CA LYS A 675 -51.25 1.82 34.78
C LYS A 675 -50.30 1.22 35.80
N VAL A 676 -49.88 2.04 36.77
CA VAL A 676 -49.22 1.63 38.00
C VAL A 676 -50.19 1.83 39.16
N MET A 677 -50.43 0.80 39.97
CA MET A 677 -51.31 0.83 41.13
C MET A 677 -50.47 0.84 42.41
N ILE A 678 -50.63 1.87 43.25
CA ILE A 678 -50.04 1.95 44.60
C ILE A 678 -51.18 2.21 45.59
N GLY A 679 -51.42 1.25 46.47
CA GLY A 679 -52.64 1.22 47.28
C GLY A 679 -53.87 1.26 46.38
N LYS A 680 -54.80 2.19 46.68
CA LYS A 680 -56.01 2.40 45.88
C LYS A 680 -55.82 3.38 44.71
N LYS A 681 -54.65 4.03 44.59
CA LYS A 681 -54.38 5.03 43.55
C LYS A 681 -53.88 4.37 42.26
N ALA A 682 -54.42 4.82 41.14
CA ALA A 682 -54.02 4.40 39.80
C ALA A 682 -53.32 5.55 39.06
N TYR A 683 -52.10 5.31 38.61
CA TYR A 683 -51.34 6.26 37.78
C TYR A 683 -51.34 5.75 36.34
N ALA A 684 -52.06 6.43 35.46
CA ALA A 684 -52.08 6.08 34.04
C ALA A 684 -50.74 6.39 33.38
N ILE A 685 -50.23 5.46 32.57
CA ILE A 685 -48.97 5.61 31.85
C ILE A 685 -49.20 5.43 30.35
N LYS A 686 -48.57 6.27 29.52
CA LYS A 686 -48.61 6.15 28.06
C LYS A 686 -47.39 6.81 27.44
N GLY A 687 -46.93 6.30 26.31
CA GLY A 687 -45.80 6.88 25.59
C GLY A 687 -45.32 6.00 24.44
N ASN A 688 -44.13 6.33 23.94
CA ASN A 688 -43.44 5.57 22.92
C ASN A 688 -42.28 4.78 23.55
N LEU A 689 -41.97 3.64 22.96
CA LEU A 689 -40.84 2.80 23.30
C LEU A 689 -39.66 3.17 22.39
N ASP A 690 -38.49 3.27 22.99
CA ASP A 690 -37.23 3.34 22.27
C ASP A 690 -36.79 1.92 21.87
N ALA A 691 -36.78 1.65 20.57
CA ALA A 691 -36.42 0.37 19.97
C ALA A 691 -35.03 0.35 19.32
N THR A 692 -34.13 1.27 19.71
CA THR A 692 -32.72 1.29 19.27
C THR A 692 -32.00 -0.03 19.56
N THR A 693 -32.43 -0.78 20.58
CA THR A 693 -32.00 -2.15 20.84
C THR A 693 -33.14 -3.14 20.60
N THR A 694 -32.81 -4.44 20.52
CA THR A 694 -33.81 -5.50 20.42
C THR A 694 -34.67 -5.63 21.68
N HIS A 695 -34.29 -5.01 22.81
CA HIS A 695 -35.05 -4.98 24.07
C HIS A 695 -35.57 -3.56 24.36
N PRO A 696 -36.78 -3.23 23.86
CA PRO A 696 -37.26 -1.86 23.88
C PRO A 696 -37.36 -1.29 25.29
N LYS A 697 -37.01 -0.01 25.41
CA LYS A 697 -37.05 0.73 26.67
C LYS A 697 -38.19 1.73 26.67
N GLY A 698 -38.75 1.99 27.84
CA GLY A 698 -39.72 3.04 28.04
C GLY A 698 -39.56 3.66 29.41
N PHE A 699 -40.21 4.79 29.62
CA PHE A 699 -40.28 5.41 30.94
C PHE A 699 -41.68 5.96 31.17
N ALA A 700 -42.12 6.03 32.41
CA ALA A 700 -43.37 6.67 32.78
C ALA A 700 -43.19 7.58 33.99
N GLU A 701 -43.81 8.76 33.95
CA GLU A 701 -43.80 9.71 35.07
C GLU A 701 -45.06 9.57 35.91
N LEU A 702 -44.89 9.20 37.18
CA LEU A 702 -45.94 9.05 38.17
C LEU A 702 -46.02 10.34 39.00
N LYS A 703 -47.08 11.12 38.79
CA LYS A 703 -47.32 12.35 39.55
C LYS A 703 -48.00 12.04 40.88
N MET A 704 -47.22 11.98 41.95
CA MET A 704 -47.65 11.66 43.31
C MET A 704 -47.73 12.94 44.14
N GLY A 705 -48.85 13.67 44.03
CA GLY A 705 -48.98 15.00 44.62
C GLY A 705 -48.10 16.03 43.90
N ASN A 706 -47.22 16.72 44.64
CA ASN A 706 -46.24 17.67 44.09
C ASN A 706 -44.93 17.01 43.64
N VAL A 707 -44.83 15.70 43.78
CA VAL A 707 -43.61 14.93 43.51
C VAL A 707 -43.81 14.10 42.25
N ILE A 708 -42.84 14.15 41.33
CA ILE A 708 -42.82 13.30 40.14
C ILE A 708 -41.80 12.18 40.38
N ARG A 709 -42.23 10.94 40.16
CA ARG A 709 -41.38 9.74 40.21
C ARG A 709 -41.33 9.13 38.82
N ARG A 710 -40.12 8.84 38.31
CA ARG A 710 -39.94 8.23 36.99
C ARG A 710 -39.72 6.73 37.14
N LEU A 711 -40.56 5.93 36.47
CA LEU A 711 -40.36 4.50 36.30
C LEU A 711 -39.70 4.26 34.94
N ASP A 712 -38.43 3.89 34.93
CA ASP A 712 -37.77 3.40 33.73
C ASP A 712 -37.93 1.88 33.64
N PHE A 713 -38.25 1.36 32.46
CA PHE A 713 -38.48 -0.05 32.25
C PHE A 713 -37.93 -0.57 30.91
N VAL A 714 -37.64 -1.87 30.88
CA VAL A 714 -37.09 -2.60 29.74
C VAL A 714 -37.97 -3.81 29.48
N LEU A 715 -38.25 -4.06 28.20
CA LEU A 715 -38.97 -5.22 27.72
C LEU A 715 -37.98 -6.19 27.09
N ASN A 716 -37.68 -7.28 27.78
CA ASN A 716 -36.89 -8.34 27.18
C ASN A 716 -37.74 -9.09 26.16
N SER A 717 -37.58 -8.72 24.88
CA SER A 717 -38.28 -9.32 23.74
C SER A 717 -37.99 -10.81 23.53
N THR A 718 -36.91 -11.35 24.10
CA THR A 718 -36.58 -12.78 23.98
C THR A 718 -37.25 -13.61 25.07
N THR A 719 -37.15 -13.17 26.33
CA THR A 719 -37.69 -13.92 27.48
C THR A 719 -39.11 -13.52 27.86
N GLY A 720 -39.59 -12.38 27.36
CA GLY A 720 -40.83 -11.76 27.79
C GLY A 720 -40.74 -11.07 29.15
N ALA A 721 -39.56 -10.97 29.77
CA ALA A 721 -39.42 -10.30 31.07
C ALA A 721 -39.67 -8.78 30.97
N LEU A 722 -40.39 -8.24 31.95
CA LEU A 722 -40.49 -6.82 32.22
C LEU A 722 -39.61 -6.53 33.44
N SER A 723 -38.63 -5.66 33.29
CA SER A 723 -37.82 -5.15 34.39
C SER A 723 -37.85 -3.64 34.41
N GLY A 724 -37.56 -3.04 35.55
CA GLY A 724 -37.47 -1.61 35.70
C GLY A 724 -37.18 -1.22 37.12
N THR A 725 -37.08 0.06 37.38
CA THR A 725 -36.80 0.57 38.73
C THR A 725 -37.50 1.91 38.90
N LEU A 726 -38.22 2.07 40.01
CA LEU A 726 -38.60 3.38 40.52
C LEU A 726 -37.43 3.96 41.35
N PRO A 727 -37.40 5.28 41.63
CA PRO A 727 -36.32 5.89 42.41
C PRO A 727 -36.09 5.18 43.75
N GLU A 728 -34.90 5.34 44.33
CA GLU A 728 -34.56 4.79 45.66
C GLU A 728 -34.60 3.24 45.74
N GLY A 729 -34.39 2.55 44.61
CA GLY A 729 -34.17 1.09 44.57
C GLY A 729 -35.45 0.24 44.62
N ALA A 730 -36.61 0.83 44.32
CA ALA A 730 -37.86 0.10 44.22
C ALA A 730 -37.93 -0.64 42.87
N ASP A 731 -37.44 -1.87 42.84
CA ASP A 731 -37.33 -2.66 41.61
C ASP A 731 -38.68 -3.20 41.13
N LEU A 732 -38.87 -3.14 39.81
CA LEU A 732 -39.98 -3.74 39.07
C LEU A 732 -39.49 -5.05 38.46
N ALA A 733 -40.21 -6.13 38.74
CA ALA A 733 -40.07 -7.37 38.01
C ALA A 733 -41.44 -7.91 37.59
N GLY A 734 -41.50 -8.39 36.35
CA GLY A 734 -42.73 -8.76 35.68
C GLY A 734 -42.49 -9.54 34.39
N TRP A 735 -43.57 -9.77 33.65
CA TRP A 735 -43.56 -10.60 32.46
C TRP A 735 -44.65 -10.19 31.48
N ARG A 736 -44.47 -10.60 30.23
CA ARG A 736 -45.47 -10.63 29.18
C ARG A 736 -46.47 -11.74 29.44
N ALA A 737 -47.74 -11.45 29.21
CA ALA A 737 -48.84 -12.40 29.25
C ALA A 737 -48.61 -13.56 28.28
N GLN A 738 -48.84 -14.79 28.75
CA GLN A 738 -48.73 -16.02 27.97
C GLN A 738 -49.94 -16.93 28.20
N SER A 739 -50.56 -17.38 27.12
CA SER A 739 -51.64 -18.37 27.18
C SER A 739 -51.13 -19.77 27.46
N SER A 740 -51.86 -20.52 28.27
CA SER A 740 -51.64 -21.95 28.51
C SER A 740 -52.99 -22.65 28.59
N THR A 741 -53.17 -23.76 27.89
CA THR A 741 -54.33 -24.65 28.01
C THR A 741 -54.14 -25.64 29.16
N GLU A 742 -52.93 -26.15 29.36
CA GLU A 742 -52.56 -27.12 30.41
C GLU A 742 -52.83 -26.59 31.82
N ARG A 743 -52.50 -25.32 32.07
CA ARG A 743 -52.71 -24.66 33.36
C ARG A 743 -54.12 -24.11 33.56
N THR A 744 -55.04 -24.27 32.60
CA THR A 744 -56.42 -23.77 32.79
C THR A 744 -57.15 -24.54 33.87
N GLY A 745 -57.98 -23.84 34.66
CA GLY A 745 -58.77 -24.45 35.72
C GLY A 745 -58.86 -23.61 36.99
N ILE A 746 -59.26 -24.28 38.07
CA ILE A 746 -59.39 -23.71 39.40
C ILE A 746 -58.27 -24.29 40.28
N TYR A 747 -57.63 -23.42 41.06
CA TYR A 747 -56.54 -23.75 41.97
C TYR A 747 -56.87 -23.21 43.34
N ASN A 748 -56.75 -24.04 44.36
CA ASN A 748 -56.96 -23.64 45.74
C ASN A 748 -55.62 -23.67 46.47
N PHE A 749 -55.37 -22.64 47.27
CA PHE A 749 -54.16 -22.55 48.08
C PHE A 749 -54.46 -21.98 49.46
N ARG A 750 -53.71 -22.45 50.45
CA ARG A 750 -53.55 -21.77 51.73
C ARG A 750 -52.37 -20.81 51.63
N ALA A 751 -52.45 -19.69 52.33
CA ALA A 751 -51.36 -18.74 52.53
C ALA A 751 -51.21 -18.50 54.03
N ALA A 752 -50.13 -19.05 54.62
CA ALA A 752 -49.91 -19.03 56.05
C ALA A 752 -48.48 -18.59 56.39
N GLN A 753 -48.31 -18.05 57.59
CA GLN A 753 -46.98 -17.75 58.12
C GLN A 753 -46.23 -19.06 58.43
N SER A 754 -44.90 -19.04 58.40
CA SER A 754 -44.08 -20.17 58.82
C SER A 754 -44.03 -20.28 60.35
N GLY A 755 -44.30 -21.46 60.90
CA GLY A 755 -44.32 -21.69 62.34
C GLY A 755 -45.56 -21.13 63.04
N THR A 756 -45.58 -21.17 64.38
CA THR A 756 -46.69 -20.67 65.19
C THR A 756 -46.59 -19.16 65.39
N PRO A 757 -47.50 -18.33 64.86
CA PRO A 757 -47.39 -16.88 64.98
C PRO A 757 -47.62 -16.41 66.42
N ALA A 758 -47.01 -15.28 66.79
CA ALA A 758 -47.30 -14.61 68.06
C ALA A 758 -48.80 -14.26 68.15
N ALA A 759 -49.35 -14.22 69.37
CA ALA A 759 -50.78 -13.97 69.58
C ALA A 759 -51.25 -12.56 69.14
N SER A 760 -50.32 -11.63 68.91
CA SER A 760 -50.55 -10.31 68.32
C SER A 760 -50.69 -10.34 66.79
N LEU A 761 -50.42 -11.48 66.16
CA LEU A 761 -50.53 -11.69 64.72
C LEU A 761 -51.66 -12.70 64.39
N PRO A 762 -52.12 -12.73 63.13
CA PRO A 762 -53.08 -13.73 62.67
C PRO A 762 -52.51 -15.16 62.69
N GLN A 763 -53.13 -16.06 63.46
CA GLN A 763 -52.68 -17.46 63.65
C GLN A 763 -53.38 -18.47 62.73
N GLY A 764 -54.49 -18.10 62.07
CA GLY A 764 -55.18 -18.96 61.10
C GLY A 764 -54.54 -18.98 59.72
N ALA A 765 -55.05 -19.83 58.82
CA ALA A 765 -54.64 -19.85 57.43
C ALA A 765 -55.48 -18.86 56.60
N SER A 766 -54.79 -17.95 55.90
CA SER A 766 -55.42 -17.26 54.78
C SER A 766 -55.61 -18.25 53.63
N TYR A 767 -56.56 -18.03 52.75
CA TYR A 767 -56.78 -18.92 51.61
C TYR A 767 -57.22 -18.15 50.38
N GLY A 768 -56.94 -18.72 49.21
CA GLY A 768 -57.28 -18.15 47.92
C GLY A 768 -57.68 -19.22 46.91
N CYS A 769 -58.62 -18.84 46.05
CA CYS A 769 -59.05 -19.58 44.88
C CYS A 769 -58.62 -18.79 43.64
N LEU A 770 -57.76 -19.39 42.82
CA LEU A 770 -57.28 -18.85 41.55
C LEU A 770 -58.00 -19.57 40.40
N LYS A 771 -58.68 -18.81 39.56
CA LYS A 771 -59.29 -19.29 38.32
C LYS A 771 -58.50 -18.79 37.13
N LEU A 772 -57.86 -19.69 36.41
CA LEU A 772 -57.17 -19.38 35.15
C LEU A 772 -58.11 -19.63 33.96
N SER A 773 -58.37 -18.58 33.19
CA SER A 773 -59.12 -18.66 31.94
C SER A 773 -58.25 -19.14 30.76
N SER A 774 -58.89 -19.63 29.70
CA SER A 774 -58.22 -19.95 28.42
C SER A 774 -57.56 -18.74 27.75
N LYS A 775 -57.91 -17.51 28.18
CA LYS A 775 -57.31 -16.25 27.71
C LYS A 775 -56.10 -15.80 28.54
N ALA A 776 -55.45 -16.71 29.27
CA ALA A 776 -54.28 -16.42 30.11
C ALA A 776 -54.50 -15.51 31.33
N VAL A 777 -55.75 -15.10 31.61
CA VAL A 777 -56.04 -14.22 32.74
C VAL A 777 -56.37 -15.07 33.97
N ALA A 778 -55.55 -14.94 35.00
CA ALA A 778 -55.78 -15.51 36.32
C ALA A 778 -56.58 -14.51 37.17
N THR A 779 -57.70 -14.97 37.72
CA THR A 779 -58.49 -14.22 38.71
C THR A 779 -58.37 -14.92 40.04
N VAL A 780 -57.84 -14.23 41.04
CA VAL A 780 -57.66 -14.75 42.39
C VAL A 780 -58.65 -14.07 43.31
N THR A 781 -59.42 -14.86 44.06
CA THR A 781 -60.32 -14.38 45.12
C THR A 781 -60.02 -15.14 46.40
N GLY A 782 -59.97 -14.46 47.54
CA GLY A 782 -59.64 -15.12 48.80
C GLY A 782 -59.98 -14.31 50.04
N VAL A 783 -59.64 -14.89 51.19
CA VAL A 783 -59.86 -14.30 52.51
C VAL A 783 -58.59 -14.47 53.33
N LEU A 784 -58.17 -13.39 54.00
CA LEU A 784 -57.05 -13.39 54.92
C LEU A 784 -57.47 -13.89 56.30
N ALA A 785 -56.53 -14.36 57.10
CA ALA A 785 -56.79 -14.91 58.44
C ALA A 785 -57.45 -13.90 59.41
N ASP A 786 -57.42 -12.59 59.10
CA ASP A 786 -58.15 -11.56 59.85
C ASP A 786 -59.58 -11.31 59.33
N GLY A 787 -60.02 -12.06 58.31
CA GLY A 787 -61.31 -11.94 57.65
C GLY A 787 -61.39 -10.97 56.48
N SER A 788 -60.31 -10.26 56.16
CA SER A 788 -60.28 -9.35 55.02
C SER A 788 -60.34 -10.10 53.70
N LYS A 789 -61.25 -9.69 52.80
CA LYS A 789 -61.35 -10.26 51.45
C LYS A 789 -60.34 -9.61 50.51
N PHE A 790 -59.81 -10.37 49.55
CA PHE A 790 -58.97 -9.85 48.49
C PHE A 790 -59.37 -10.39 47.11
N THR A 791 -59.12 -9.59 46.07
CA THR A 791 -59.30 -9.99 44.68
C THR A 791 -58.18 -9.43 43.82
N SER A 792 -57.53 -10.27 43.02
CA SER A 792 -56.49 -9.84 42.08
C SER A 792 -56.77 -10.43 40.70
N SER A 793 -56.40 -9.70 39.65
CA SER A 793 -56.40 -10.22 38.29
C SER A 793 -55.09 -9.88 37.62
N SER A 794 -54.42 -10.91 37.08
CA SER A 794 -53.14 -10.78 36.42
C SER A 794 -53.04 -11.80 35.29
N PRO A 795 -52.39 -11.47 34.16
CA PRO A 795 -52.03 -12.48 33.18
C PRO A 795 -50.97 -13.45 33.74
N LEU A 796 -50.96 -14.66 33.20
CA LEU A 796 -49.99 -15.72 33.48
C LEU A 796 -48.64 -15.46 32.79
N SER A 797 -47.53 -15.78 33.47
CA SER A 797 -46.17 -15.80 32.88
C SER A 797 -45.91 -17.06 32.06
N LEU A 798 -44.83 -17.08 31.29
CA LEU A 798 -44.38 -18.30 30.59
C LEU A 798 -44.07 -19.44 31.59
N GLN A 799 -43.53 -19.09 32.76
CA GLN A 799 -43.15 -20.01 33.82
C GLN A 799 -44.32 -20.41 34.73
N GLY A 800 -45.51 -19.81 34.54
CA GLY A 800 -46.70 -20.08 35.36
C GLY A 800 -46.95 -19.08 36.50
N ASP A 801 -46.21 -17.97 36.56
CA ASP A 801 -46.36 -16.97 37.62
C ASP A 801 -47.60 -16.10 37.44
N VAL A 802 -48.20 -15.73 38.57
CA VAL A 802 -49.36 -14.85 38.68
C VAL A 802 -49.10 -13.82 39.78
N VAL A 803 -49.29 -12.53 39.46
CA VAL A 803 -49.23 -11.45 40.44
C VAL A 803 -50.52 -11.40 41.25
N ILE A 804 -50.37 -11.32 42.58
CA ILE A 804 -51.44 -10.97 43.50
C ILE A 804 -51.11 -9.59 44.07
N TYR A 805 -51.98 -8.62 43.80
CA TYR A 805 -51.91 -7.29 44.41
C TYR A 805 -53.31 -6.81 44.78
N GLN A 806 -53.53 -6.48 46.06
CA GLN A 806 -54.79 -5.91 46.55
C GLN A 806 -54.49 -4.87 47.62
N ALA A 807 -55.04 -3.67 47.47
CA ALA A 807 -55.10 -2.70 48.56
C ALA A 807 -56.18 -3.12 49.57
N LEU A 808 -55.83 -3.09 50.86
CA LEU A 808 -56.67 -3.55 51.97
C LEU A 808 -57.00 -2.39 52.92
N TYR A 809 -58.03 -2.61 53.74
CA TYR A 809 -58.42 -1.77 54.88
C TYR A 809 -58.85 -0.32 54.55
N THR A 810 -59.14 0.43 55.62
CA THR A 810 -59.54 1.84 55.57
C THR A 810 -58.31 2.74 55.51
N THR A 811 -57.39 2.62 56.48
CA THR A 811 -55.99 3.08 56.35
C THR A 811 -55.25 2.07 55.47
N VAL A 812 -54.65 2.53 54.37
CA VAL A 812 -54.24 1.65 53.26
C VAL A 812 -53.15 0.65 53.70
N GLY A 813 -53.48 -0.64 53.73
CA GLY A 813 -52.52 -1.75 53.72
C GLY A 813 -52.54 -2.47 52.37
N SER A 814 -51.75 -3.54 52.21
CA SER A 814 -51.76 -4.32 50.96
C SER A 814 -51.43 -5.79 51.16
N LEU A 815 -51.99 -6.63 50.27
CA LEU A 815 -51.48 -7.96 49.98
C LEU A 815 -50.76 -7.90 48.63
N ALA A 816 -49.48 -8.27 48.60
CA ALA A 816 -48.68 -8.24 47.39
C ALA A 816 -47.78 -9.48 47.32
N GLY A 817 -47.63 -10.07 46.14
CA GLY A 817 -46.68 -11.15 45.93
C GLY A 817 -47.00 -11.99 44.71
N ARG A 818 -46.31 -13.13 44.59
CA ARG A 818 -46.39 -13.99 43.40
C ARG A 818 -46.71 -15.40 43.82
N VAL A 819 -47.52 -16.05 43.00
CA VAL A 819 -47.75 -17.50 43.05
C VAL A 819 -47.42 -18.10 41.70
N ASN A 820 -46.79 -19.25 41.68
CA ASN A 820 -46.42 -20.01 40.50
C ASN A 820 -47.33 -21.22 40.37
N LEU A 821 -47.85 -21.43 39.15
CA LEU A 821 -48.57 -22.64 38.76
C LEU A 821 -47.59 -23.58 38.06
N ALA A 822 -47.12 -24.58 38.81
CA ALA A 822 -46.16 -25.56 38.30
C ALA A 822 -46.79 -26.41 37.19
N ASP A 823 -45.94 -26.80 36.24
CA ASP A 823 -46.29 -27.77 35.20
C ASP A 823 -45.87 -29.18 35.64
N ASN A 824 -46.53 -29.67 36.68
CA ASN A 824 -46.37 -31.02 37.21
C ASN A 824 -47.73 -31.73 37.26
N LEU A 825 -47.75 -33.03 37.54
CA LEU A 825 -49.00 -33.83 37.54
C LEU A 825 -50.08 -33.28 38.48
N ALA A 826 -49.69 -32.72 39.62
CA ALA A 826 -50.59 -32.08 40.58
C ALA A 826 -51.04 -30.66 40.13
N HIS A 827 -50.31 -30.04 39.20
CA HIS A 827 -50.25 -28.61 38.95
C HIS A 827 -50.24 -27.82 40.27
N SER A 828 -49.19 -28.03 41.06
CA SER A 828 -49.05 -27.38 42.36
C SER A 828 -49.01 -25.86 42.23
N ILE A 829 -49.54 -25.18 43.23
CA ILE A 829 -49.40 -23.75 43.39
C ILE A 829 -48.48 -23.47 44.59
N THR A 830 -47.40 -22.74 44.33
CA THR A 830 -46.42 -22.35 45.35
C THR A 830 -46.12 -20.87 45.23
N GLY A 831 -45.70 -20.22 46.31
CA GLY A 831 -45.26 -18.84 46.21
C GLY A 831 -45.17 -18.11 47.54
N THR A 832 -44.85 -16.83 47.45
CA THR A 832 -44.70 -15.97 48.61
C THR A 832 -45.55 -14.73 48.41
N LEU A 833 -46.45 -14.51 49.36
CA LEU A 833 -47.21 -13.29 49.51
C LEU A 833 -46.71 -12.54 50.71
N THR A 834 -46.91 -11.24 50.71
CA THR A 834 -46.48 -10.37 51.79
C THR A 834 -47.63 -9.43 52.12
N TRP A 835 -47.93 -9.29 53.40
CA TRP A 835 -49.16 -8.69 53.89
C TRP A 835 -48.86 -7.55 54.85
N SER A 836 -49.19 -6.32 54.47
CA SER A 836 -49.05 -5.14 55.31
C SER A 836 -50.40 -4.71 55.89
N LYS A 837 -50.40 -4.38 57.17
CA LYS A 837 -51.53 -3.75 57.86
C LYS A 837 -50.97 -2.62 58.73
N PRO A 838 -51.16 -1.36 58.33
CA PRO A 838 -50.85 -0.24 59.21
C PRO A 838 -51.88 -0.17 60.34
N GLU A 839 -51.56 0.61 61.37
CA GLU A 839 -52.48 0.97 62.44
C GLU A 839 -53.81 1.50 61.87
N GLN A 840 -54.92 1.02 62.44
CA GLN A 840 -56.27 1.42 62.06
C GLN A 840 -56.86 2.33 63.14
N ALA A 841 -57.49 3.43 62.71
CA ALA A 841 -58.12 4.37 63.64
C ALA A 841 -59.27 3.76 64.46
N LYS A 842 -59.96 2.74 63.90
CA LYS A 842 -61.05 1.98 64.55
C LYS A 842 -61.12 0.57 63.93
N GLY A 843 -61.47 -0.43 64.73
CA GLY A 843 -61.81 -1.77 64.24
C GLY A 843 -61.56 -2.85 65.30
N PRO A 844 -62.35 -3.92 65.34
CA PRO A 844 -62.19 -4.94 66.39
C PRO A 844 -61.02 -5.90 66.16
N ILE A 845 -60.41 -5.94 64.99
CA ILE A 845 -59.48 -7.01 64.57
C ILE A 845 -58.09 -6.45 64.27
N TYR A 846 -57.09 -6.82 65.07
CA TYR A 846 -55.69 -6.37 64.97
C TYR A 846 -55.58 -4.86 64.68
N GLN A 847 -56.17 -4.04 65.55
CA GLN A 847 -56.28 -2.59 65.36
C GLN A 847 -54.92 -1.91 65.20
N ASP A 848 -53.94 -2.30 66.02
CA ASP A 848 -52.59 -1.72 66.02
C ASP A 848 -51.79 -2.06 64.75
N GLY A 849 -52.27 -3.03 63.96
CA GLY A 849 -51.55 -3.53 62.80
C GLY A 849 -50.24 -4.23 63.20
N TRP A 850 -49.26 -4.17 62.32
CA TRP A 850 -47.92 -4.69 62.57
C TRP A 850 -46.85 -3.86 61.85
N GLU A 851 -45.67 -3.75 62.46
CA GLU A 851 -44.59 -2.87 62.00
C GLU A 851 -43.99 -3.28 60.65
N SER A 852 -43.85 -4.59 60.40
CA SER A 852 -43.24 -5.14 59.19
C SER A 852 -44.21 -6.06 58.45
N PRO A 853 -44.31 -6.00 57.10
CA PRO A 853 -45.19 -6.86 56.35
C PRO A 853 -44.97 -8.36 56.65
N LEU A 854 -46.05 -9.10 56.90
CA LEU A 854 -45.99 -10.52 57.19
C LEU A 854 -45.74 -11.31 55.91
N THR A 855 -44.81 -12.26 55.95
CA THR A 855 -44.58 -13.19 54.85
C THR A 855 -45.51 -14.39 54.98
N LEU A 856 -46.28 -14.66 53.93
CA LEU A 856 -47.19 -15.79 53.81
C LEU A 856 -46.68 -16.73 52.72
N THR A 857 -46.50 -18.00 53.06
CA THR A 857 -46.18 -19.04 52.08
C THR A 857 -47.47 -19.59 51.50
N ALA A 858 -47.65 -19.43 50.19
CA ALA A 858 -48.77 -19.98 49.45
C ALA A 858 -48.46 -21.43 49.02
N LEU A 859 -49.33 -22.36 49.37
CA LEU A 859 -49.22 -23.79 49.01
C LEU A 859 -50.60 -24.36 48.66
N GLY A 860 -50.66 -25.18 47.62
CA GLY A 860 -51.84 -25.94 47.24
C GLY A 860 -51.73 -26.58 45.85
N GLY A 861 -52.86 -26.79 45.19
CA GLY A 861 -52.89 -27.37 43.85
C GLY A 861 -54.16 -27.12 43.05
N LYS A 862 -54.23 -27.72 41.86
CA LYS A 862 -55.40 -27.66 40.98
C LYS A 862 -56.56 -28.43 41.60
N TYR A 863 -57.66 -27.73 41.86
CA TYR A 863 -58.88 -28.30 42.43
C TYR A 863 -59.71 -28.97 41.34
N ARG A 864 -59.91 -30.29 41.45
CA ARG A 864 -60.52 -31.14 40.41
C ARG A 864 -61.68 -31.96 40.98
N LEU A 865 -62.86 -31.38 41.09
CA LEU A 865 -64.07 -32.16 41.38
C LEU A 865 -64.80 -32.47 40.07
N ALA A 866 -64.77 -33.74 39.65
CA ALA A 866 -65.57 -34.21 38.52
C ALA A 866 -67.06 -34.28 38.90
N ALA A 867 -67.95 -34.08 37.92
CA ALA A 867 -69.38 -34.29 38.13
C ALA A 867 -69.63 -35.76 38.54
N GLY A 868 -70.17 -35.97 39.75
CA GLY A 868 -70.47 -37.31 40.28
C GLY A 868 -69.40 -37.94 41.18
N ALA A 869 -68.22 -37.31 41.38
CA ALA A 869 -67.18 -37.81 42.28
C ALA A 869 -67.46 -37.52 43.76
N THR A 870 -66.92 -38.31 44.70
CA THR A 870 -66.99 -38.01 46.15
C THR A 870 -66.16 -36.77 46.48
N LEU A 871 -66.46 -36.10 47.60
CA LEU A 871 -65.62 -34.98 48.08
C LEU A 871 -64.19 -35.49 48.36
N PRO A 872 -63.15 -34.68 48.08
CA PRO A 872 -61.74 -35.06 48.17
C PRO A 872 -61.21 -35.08 49.62
N LEU A 873 -61.93 -35.78 50.51
CA LEU A 873 -61.61 -36.02 51.93
C LEU A 873 -61.81 -37.52 52.24
N ASP A 874 -61.37 -38.39 51.32
CA ASP A 874 -61.78 -39.80 51.25
C ASP A 874 -61.12 -40.68 52.33
N ALA A 875 -61.86 -40.97 53.40
CA ALA A 875 -61.62 -42.08 54.31
C ALA A 875 -62.72 -43.15 54.14
N GLN A 876 -62.36 -44.43 54.30
CA GLN A 876 -63.26 -45.59 54.17
C GLN A 876 -64.54 -45.43 55.01
N GLU A 877 -65.69 -45.86 54.47
CA GLU A 877 -66.96 -45.90 55.21
C GLU A 877 -66.91 -46.96 56.34
N SER A 878 -66.35 -46.64 57.51
CA SER A 878 -66.26 -47.59 58.63
C SER A 878 -66.82 -47.08 59.97
N SER A 879 -67.38 -45.87 60.05
CA SER A 879 -68.04 -45.39 61.28
C SER A 879 -69.11 -44.29 61.05
N SER A 880 -69.69 -43.74 62.13
CA SER A 880 -70.60 -42.59 62.10
C SER A 880 -69.97 -41.27 61.62
N GLU A 881 -68.63 -41.23 61.48
CA GLU A 881 -67.83 -40.06 61.08
C GLU A 881 -66.72 -40.50 60.12
N ASN A 882 -66.35 -39.67 59.13
CA ASN A 882 -65.29 -39.98 58.14
C ASN A 882 -64.29 -38.82 57.91
N ALA A 883 -64.49 -37.69 58.57
CA ALA A 883 -63.57 -36.57 58.59
C ALA A 883 -63.58 -35.91 59.98
N GLU A 884 -62.59 -35.08 60.26
CA GLU A 884 -62.43 -34.39 61.54
C GLU A 884 -62.15 -32.90 61.30
N LEU A 885 -62.82 -32.05 62.09
CA LEU A 885 -62.58 -30.61 62.13
C LEU A 885 -61.89 -30.24 63.45
N VAL A 886 -60.66 -29.75 63.35
CA VAL A 886 -59.82 -29.33 64.48
C VAL A 886 -59.71 -27.82 64.53
N LEU A 887 -59.92 -27.27 65.72
CA LEU A 887 -59.70 -25.87 66.04
C LEU A 887 -58.50 -25.72 66.96
N GLN A 888 -57.60 -24.83 66.59
CA GLN A 888 -56.39 -24.56 67.37
C GLN A 888 -56.07 -23.06 67.37
N ASP A 889 -55.15 -22.66 68.25
CA ASP A 889 -54.67 -21.29 68.38
C ASP A 889 -55.77 -20.25 68.69
N GLY A 890 -55.49 -18.97 68.48
CA GLY A 890 -56.38 -17.85 68.78
C GLY A 890 -56.61 -17.59 70.26
N GLY A 891 -56.07 -18.43 71.15
CA GLY A 891 -56.41 -18.47 72.57
C GLY A 891 -57.58 -19.41 72.90
N ILE A 892 -58.02 -20.27 71.97
CA ILE A 892 -59.06 -21.27 72.23
C ILE A 892 -58.67 -22.25 73.35
N GLU A 893 -57.36 -22.43 73.56
CA GLU A 893 -56.75 -23.18 74.65
C GLU A 893 -57.13 -22.64 76.04
N ALA A 894 -57.37 -21.34 76.17
CA ALA A 894 -57.70 -20.69 77.43
C ALA A 894 -59.19 -20.76 77.81
N VAL A 895 -60.04 -21.40 76.99
CA VAL A 895 -61.52 -21.41 77.14
C VAL A 895 -62.01 -22.54 78.09
N GLY A 896 -61.11 -23.26 78.75
CA GLY A 896 -61.42 -24.27 79.79
C GLY A 896 -61.49 -25.71 79.24
N SER A 897 -60.90 -26.67 79.95
CA SER A 897 -60.50 -27.99 79.44
C SER A 897 -61.54 -29.12 79.56
N SER A 898 -62.79 -28.87 80.00
CA SER A 898 -63.75 -29.98 80.26
C SER A 898 -65.14 -29.87 79.61
N ALA A 899 -65.44 -28.81 78.85
CA ALA A 899 -66.81 -28.55 78.38
C ALA A 899 -66.98 -28.31 76.88
N ASN A 900 -65.91 -28.03 76.12
CA ASN A 900 -66.01 -27.76 74.69
C ASN A 900 -65.04 -28.64 73.90
N PRO A 901 -65.52 -29.54 73.02
CA PRO A 901 -64.64 -30.22 72.08
C PRO A 901 -63.98 -29.18 71.17
N LYS A 902 -62.66 -29.26 70.98
CA LYS A 902 -61.92 -28.50 69.94
C LYS A 902 -61.82 -29.29 68.64
N THR A 903 -62.22 -30.54 68.71
CA THR A 903 -62.17 -31.55 67.68
C THR A 903 -63.59 -32.04 67.47
N PHE A 904 -64.09 -31.94 66.25
CA PHE A 904 -65.45 -32.30 65.90
C PHE A 904 -65.43 -33.32 64.78
N GLY A 905 -66.07 -34.46 64.99
CA GLY A 905 -66.29 -35.41 63.93
C GLY A 905 -67.27 -34.90 62.89
N VAL A 906 -66.95 -35.18 61.63
CA VAL A 906 -67.67 -34.73 60.44
C VAL A 906 -68.08 -35.94 59.63
N ARG A 907 -69.35 -35.99 59.23
CA ARG A 907 -69.84 -37.00 58.29
C ARG A 907 -70.12 -36.39 56.92
N ILE A 908 -69.38 -36.85 55.93
CA ILE A 908 -69.50 -36.48 54.53
C ILE A 908 -70.22 -37.62 53.81
N VAL A 909 -71.49 -37.41 53.49
CA VAL A 909 -72.41 -38.48 53.01
C VAL A 909 -72.64 -38.44 51.50
N SER A 910 -72.44 -37.28 50.88
CA SER A 910 -72.55 -37.09 49.44
C SER A 910 -71.89 -35.77 49.03
N LEU A 911 -71.83 -35.52 47.72
CA LEU A 911 -71.40 -34.26 47.11
C LEU A 911 -71.95 -33.01 47.83
N SER A 912 -73.20 -32.97 48.27
CA SER A 912 -73.83 -31.69 48.72
C SER A 912 -74.33 -31.69 50.16
N THR A 913 -74.18 -32.80 50.88
CA THR A 913 -74.67 -32.96 52.25
C THR A 913 -73.50 -33.28 53.17
N VAL A 914 -73.04 -32.25 53.88
CA VAL A 914 -72.10 -32.37 55.00
C VAL A 914 -72.91 -32.14 56.26
N THR A 915 -72.90 -33.11 57.16
CA THR A 915 -73.62 -32.98 58.43
C THR A 915 -72.60 -33.14 59.55
N MET A 916 -72.39 -32.08 60.32
CA MET A 916 -71.78 -32.22 61.64
C MET A 916 -72.84 -32.80 62.57
N ILE A 917 -72.47 -33.67 63.51
CA ILE A 917 -73.42 -34.17 64.52
C ILE A 917 -74.01 -32.93 65.24
N ALA A 918 -75.35 -32.84 65.28
CA ALA A 918 -76.07 -31.66 65.78
C ALA A 918 -75.56 -31.23 67.17
N PRO A 919 -75.44 -29.92 67.49
CA PRO A 919 -76.15 -28.77 66.91
C PRO A 919 -75.37 -27.94 65.87
N GLN A 920 -74.28 -28.44 65.28
CA GLN A 920 -73.39 -27.64 64.44
C GLN A 920 -73.71 -27.72 62.94
N LYS A 921 -73.37 -26.67 62.17
CA LYS A 921 -73.60 -26.59 60.71
C LYS A 921 -72.28 -26.34 59.99
N LEU A 922 -71.90 -27.24 59.07
CA LEU A 922 -70.78 -27.08 58.14
C LEU A 922 -71.29 -27.30 56.71
N LYS A 923 -70.95 -26.39 55.80
CA LYS A 923 -71.32 -26.44 54.39
C LYS A 923 -70.04 -26.37 53.56
N ILE A 924 -69.91 -27.26 52.58
CA ILE A 924 -68.85 -27.24 51.57
C ILE A 924 -69.46 -26.89 50.21
N VAL A 925 -68.81 -26.00 49.46
CA VAL A 925 -69.22 -25.55 48.13
C VAL A 925 -68.38 -26.27 47.08
N ASN A 926 -68.93 -27.33 46.51
CA ASN A 926 -68.29 -28.22 45.55
C ASN A 926 -67.57 -27.55 44.39
N ALA A 927 -68.13 -26.48 43.82
CA ALA A 927 -67.52 -25.82 42.67
C ALA A 927 -66.18 -25.15 42.99
N THR A 928 -65.91 -24.91 44.28
CA THR A 928 -64.76 -24.12 44.75
C THR A 928 -63.98 -24.77 45.88
N GLY A 929 -64.50 -25.82 46.52
CA GLY A 929 -63.95 -26.38 47.75
C GLY A 929 -64.10 -25.46 48.98
N ALA A 930 -64.79 -24.32 48.87
CA ALA A 930 -64.94 -23.40 50.01
C ALA A 930 -65.84 -24.02 51.08
N PHE A 931 -65.42 -23.98 52.34
CA PHE A 931 -66.25 -24.43 53.45
C PHE A 931 -66.56 -23.29 54.41
N SER A 932 -67.76 -23.33 54.97
CA SER A 932 -68.23 -22.33 55.93
C SER A 932 -69.20 -22.99 56.90
N GLY A 933 -69.17 -22.54 58.14
CA GLY A 933 -70.02 -23.10 59.17
C GLY A 933 -70.05 -22.25 60.42
N SER A 934 -70.64 -22.80 61.46
CA SER A 934 -70.59 -22.20 62.79
C SER A 934 -70.48 -23.27 63.86
N ILE A 935 -69.59 -23.04 64.81
CA ILE A 935 -69.43 -23.82 66.03
C ILE A 935 -70.04 -23.03 67.19
N THR A 936 -70.49 -23.70 68.24
CA THR A 936 -70.90 -23.03 69.48
C THR A 936 -69.91 -23.39 70.58
N LEU A 937 -69.29 -22.38 71.19
CA LEU A 937 -68.40 -22.56 72.35
C LEU A 937 -69.10 -22.05 73.62
N GLY A 938 -68.98 -22.78 74.72
CA GLY A 938 -69.47 -22.43 76.05
C GLY A 938 -70.73 -23.21 76.49
N GLU A 939 -71.04 -23.15 77.78
CA GLU A 939 -72.21 -23.81 78.38
C GLU A 939 -73.30 -22.81 78.81
N GLY A 940 -74.56 -23.27 78.84
CA GLY A 940 -75.70 -22.47 79.34
C GLY A 940 -75.89 -21.13 78.62
N ALA A 941 -76.05 -20.05 79.40
CA ALA A 941 -76.25 -18.69 78.91
C ALA A 941 -74.97 -18.03 78.32
N SER A 942 -73.81 -18.67 78.47
CA SER A 942 -72.50 -18.17 77.98
C SER A 942 -72.13 -18.70 76.60
N ARG A 943 -73.05 -19.39 75.91
CA ARG A 943 -72.87 -19.93 74.56
C ARG A 943 -72.59 -18.80 73.56
N LYS A 944 -71.48 -18.90 72.83
CA LYS A 944 -71.15 -18.02 71.71
C LYS A 944 -71.03 -18.82 70.44
N VAL A 945 -71.75 -18.37 69.41
CA VAL A 945 -71.65 -18.94 68.06
C VAL A 945 -70.49 -18.28 67.34
N ILE A 946 -69.52 -19.08 66.92
CA ILE A 946 -68.32 -18.63 66.22
C ILE A 946 -68.40 -19.12 64.77
N PRO A 947 -68.34 -18.19 63.78
CA PRO A 947 -68.26 -18.58 62.38
C PRO A 947 -66.89 -19.18 62.09
N ILE A 948 -66.88 -20.28 61.33
CA ILE A 948 -65.67 -20.89 60.78
C ILE A 948 -65.73 -20.80 59.25
N GLN A 949 -64.59 -20.53 58.62
CA GLN A 949 -64.48 -20.45 57.16
C GLN A 949 -63.13 -20.97 56.69
N GLY A 950 -63.10 -21.58 55.52
CA GLY A 950 -61.87 -22.05 54.91
C GLY A 950 -62.07 -22.57 53.49
N LEU A 951 -61.04 -23.24 52.99
CA LEU A 951 -60.99 -23.80 51.66
C LEU A 951 -60.36 -25.20 51.72
N LEU A 952 -60.92 -26.15 50.98
CA LEU A 952 -60.26 -27.41 50.67
C LEU A 952 -59.09 -27.11 49.73
N VAL A 953 -57.88 -27.41 50.20
CA VAL A 953 -56.62 -27.18 49.51
C VAL A 953 -56.03 -28.55 49.17
N PRO A 954 -55.85 -28.86 47.87
CA PRO A 954 -55.15 -30.07 47.46
C PRO A 954 -53.72 -30.10 48.00
N ASP A 955 -53.27 -31.27 48.46
CA ASP A 955 -51.90 -31.47 48.88
C ASP A 955 -50.97 -31.40 47.66
N ALA A 956 -49.95 -30.56 47.74
CA ALA A 956 -48.95 -30.39 46.70
C ALA A 956 -47.88 -31.49 46.70
N SER A 957 -47.84 -32.34 47.74
CA SER A 957 -46.80 -33.34 47.99
C SER A 957 -47.19 -34.76 47.57
N THR A 958 -48.48 -35.04 47.33
CA THR A 958 -48.94 -36.36 46.90
C THR A 958 -49.25 -36.40 45.40
N ALA A 959 -49.09 -37.58 44.80
CA ALA A 959 -49.47 -37.82 43.40
C ALA A 959 -51.00 -37.98 43.24
N ASN A 960 -51.73 -38.13 44.34
CA ASN A 960 -53.17 -38.28 44.31
C ASN A 960 -53.83 -36.90 44.18
N ALA A 961 -54.47 -36.66 43.03
CA ALA A 961 -55.16 -35.40 42.76
C ALA A 961 -56.39 -35.13 43.65
N PHE A 962 -56.72 -36.06 44.56
CA PHE A 962 -57.87 -36.02 45.46
C PHE A 962 -57.51 -35.96 46.95
N ASP A 963 -56.23 -35.94 47.33
CA ASP A 963 -55.85 -35.71 48.73
C ASP A 963 -55.97 -34.21 49.01
N SER A 964 -57.04 -33.80 49.71
CA SER A 964 -57.21 -32.40 50.12
C SER A 964 -57.39 -32.31 51.63
N GLU A 965 -56.84 -31.25 52.20
CA GLU A 965 -57.13 -30.83 53.57
C GLU A 965 -57.82 -29.47 53.52
N GLY A 966 -58.77 -29.24 54.41
CA GLY A 966 -59.38 -27.94 54.61
C GLY A 966 -58.54 -27.09 55.53
N PHE A 967 -58.17 -25.90 55.06
CA PHE A 967 -57.51 -24.89 55.88
C PHE A 967 -58.35 -23.63 55.95
N GLY A 968 -58.37 -23.02 57.11
CA GLY A 968 -59.13 -21.81 57.32
C GLY A 968 -58.79 -21.10 58.61
N TYR A 969 -59.70 -20.22 58.99
CA TYR A 969 -59.60 -19.44 60.21
C TYR A 969 -60.99 -19.28 60.83
N PHE A 970 -60.97 -18.93 62.12
CA PHE A 970 -62.13 -18.45 62.85
C PHE A 970 -61.73 -17.23 63.67
N LEU A 971 -62.69 -16.38 64.01
CA LEU A 971 -62.45 -15.18 64.81
C LEU A 971 -63.10 -15.34 66.19
N LEU A 972 -62.31 -15.23 67.25
CA LEU A 972 -62.85 -15.24 68.60
C LEU A 972 -63.49 -13.89 68.95
N PRO A 973 -64.62 -13.89 69.67
CA PRO A 973 -65.17 -12.67 70.26
C PRO A 973 -64.11 -11.98 71.12
N SER A 974 -63.95 -10.67 70.95
CA SER A 974 -62.91 -9.90 71.65
C SER A 974 -63.07 -10.04 73.18
N ALA A 975 -61.95 -10.31 73.86
CA ALA A 975 -61.89 -10.35 75.34
C ALA A 975 -61.70 -8.94 75.94
N THR A 976 -61.14 -8.03 75.15
CA THR A 976 -60.88 -6.61 75.47
C THR A 976 -61.27 -5.77 74.24
N PRO A 977 -61.90 -4.59 74.39
CA PRO A 977 -62.23 -3.74 73.24
C PRO A 977 -61.01 -3.51 72.33
N GLY A 978 -61.12 -3.87 71.04
CA GLY A 978 -60.07 -3.66 70.03
C GLY A 978 -59.20 -4.88 69.66
N VAL A 979 -59.29 -6.01 70.37
CA VAL A 979 -58.43 -7.19 70.12
C VAL A 979 -59.24 -8.47 69.89
N THR A 980 -59.74 -8.66 68.67
CA THR A 980 -60.21 -9.95 68.16
C THR A 980 -59.03 -10.70 67.56
N ARG A 981 -58.80 -11.92 68.06
CA ARG A 981 -57.75 -12.84 67.57
C ARG A 981 -58.35 -13.89 66.64
N SER A 982 -57.57 -14.30 65.64
CA SER A 982 -57.91 -15.42 64.77
C SER A 982 -57.32 -16.72 65.29
N GLY A 983 -58.07 -17.83 65.26
CA GLY A 983 -57.53 -19.18 65.40
C GLY A 983 -57.55 -19.94 64.07
N ALA A 984 -56.88 -21.09 64.01
CA ALA A 984 -56.78 -21.93 62.82
C ALA A 984 -57.88 -23.00 62.79
N VAL A 985 -58.39 -23.25 61.58
CA VAL A 985 -59.33 -24.34 61.29
C VAL A 985 -58.64 -25.34 60.38
N ILE A 986 -58.62 -26.60 60.78
CA ILE A 986 -58.12 -27.72 59.98
C ILE A 986 -59.27 -28.73 59.80
N LEU A 987 -59.53 -29.15 58.57
CA LEU A 987 -60.50 -30.20 58.25
C LEU A 987 -59.76 -31.31 57.49
N SER A 988 -59.64 -32.49 58.06
CA SER A 988 -58.90 -33.61 57.50
C SER A 988 -59.77 -34.87 57.43
N ALA A 989 -59.40 -35.81 56.57
CA ALA A 989 -59.99 -37.15 56.57
C ALA A 989 -59.54 -37.92 57.83
N LEU A 990 -60.38 -38.83 58.34
CA LEU A 990 -59.98 -39.74 59.40
C LEU A 990 -59.15 -40.89 58.80
N THR A 991 -57.87 -40.99 59.14
CA THR A 991 -57.08 -42.18 58.79
C THR A 991 -57.44 -43.30 59.75
N ASP A 992 -57.68 -44.53 59.27
CA ASP A 992 -57.78 -45.71 60.16
C ASP A 992 -56.53 -45.74 61.06
N SER A 993 -56.76 -45.61 62.38
CA SER A 993 -55.71 -45.56 63.41
C SER A 993 -54.95 -46.87 63.53
#